data_AF-A0A850BIK8-F1
#
_entry.id   AF-A0A850BIK8-F1
#
_cell.length_a   1.000
_cell.length_b   1.000
_cell.length_c   1.000
_cell.angle_alpha   90.00
_cell.angle_beta   90.00
_cell.angle_gamma   90.00
#
_symmetry.space_group_name_H-M   'P 1'
#
loop_
_entity.id
_entity.type
_entity.pdbx_description
1 polymer ?
#
loop_
_entity_poly.entity_id
_entity_poly.type
_entity_poly.pdbx_seq_one_letter_code
_entity_poly.pdbx_strand_id
1 'polypeptide(L)'
;IFAPVAAALAGWMLSGSPVPMALTVLVLLVALTGGLVLAKRRPGPIAATLPALLLCAAACGFEAWLFREGRALVMRADLPAAYHAGLGLLWWASADRFLRPAAAGNAGDLAAIVRAFAGVGGGLILLAASAGTVLYDFGPWEAHPVAALPLALWGTHLVLPSWPLPRRLPFATLPASLLLTALVLGSIAATDTLRPWFTDRDDTRLDALAPRAPELDGNGPLGDGASRKIPRDVDVRFRREILVRVKAHSPALYRTWAGTPLYLHSSTLALFESDEVLSPIRSGRWLYDQDDGEEDRLITLDPAHDPASQSDPARLHSYFIDRKSASHLPLAGNATGLFSESVYEFADDWYQFSPTDEIQRIRYTASTGSPAPLEVRPGELRAARAAEIPAIYLQLPPSPLSARVRALCATFSGEDPLASIRAYLAGQARYSLRFTTPGDSSPLAEFLFGNGHGHCEHYAAATVLMLRGLGIPSRVAYGYAGGIADAGQRLFAFRDSDFHAWAEVLTPDQQWKIFDTTPVVEVDADFFRAVGQTLIALPEAAANEIVSADITIDMSDYSSTSSNAPVFGAASSFGVGASKQVKVRGREILEAAFFVGRMGSAIFNATEGHDEAAWFGYTTFDPRPIAADVAGFRTAAGQIFRDNENRPATFFILPDGRNAGAFVAARRAGGVIVQVGVGEPWSGPVRIAVASEILKAWIGERLFIGPSAPGQEAESYWFTEGVTRHLARDLLFRFGLITPSELLDEVHGLIGMRVTSPFQGQPNKALAARASEPGVLPVLVARGALYATRADAEIRAKSNGKTSLDDVLRALYAKARAERGPLPVSAWTEAISKEIGGDEAGAFAAMIENGGEIRIPDAAFGPCFRAAARRYEAFDLGFEEAREPKDTRKIESVRAGGPADKAGLRAGDVIVEAKFTRGRSDVPASITVERGGEKKTITYRPAGPSVPGQGWARKKEIPDESCAR
;
A
#
# COMPACT_ATOMS: atom_id res chain seq x y z
N ILE A 1 5.70 -56.19 1.72
CA ILE A 1 6.56 -55.48 0.74
C ILE A 1 5.87 -54.22 0.20
N PHE A 2 4.64 -54.28 -0.32
CA PHE A 2 3.97 -53.11 -0.91
C PHE A 2 3.49 -52.03 0.09
N ALA A 3 3.00 -52.40 1.28
CA ALA A 3 2.50 -51.41 2.25
C ALA A 3 3.58 -50.46 2.79
N PRO A 4 4.81 -50.91 3.14
CA PRO A 4 5.90 -50.00 3.53
C PRO A 4 6.36 -49.09 2.40
N VAL A 5 6.39 -49.59 1.16
CA VAL A 5 6.76 -48.80 -0.03
C VAL A 5 5.71 -47.72 -0.33
N ALA A 6 4.43 -48.07 -0.19
CA ALA A 6 3.33 -47.11 -0.33
C ALA A 6 3.33 -46.04 0.78
N ALA A 7 3.65 -46.41 2.02
CA ALA A 7 3.80 -45.45 3.12
C ALA A 7 5.00 -44.49 2.92
N ALA A 8 6.12 -45.00 2.40
CA ALA A 8 7.28 -44.17 2.06
C ALA A 8 7.00 -43.22 0.88
N LEU A 9 6.29 -43.67 -0.15
CA LEU A 9 5.84 -42.84 -1.28
C LEU A 9 4.84 -41.77 -0.82
N ALA A 10 3.89 -42.09 0.05
CA ALA A 10 2.95 -41.13 0.61
C ALA A 10 3.66 -40.07 1.48
N GLY A 11 4.64 -40.48 2.29
CA GLY A 11 5.47 -39.56 3.08
C GLY A 11 6.35 -38.64 2.23
N TRP A 12 6.82 -39.11 1.07
CA TRP A 12 7.53 -38.28 0.09
C TRP A 12 6.61 -37.24 -0.56
N MET A 13 5.40 -37.65 -0.98
CA MET A 13 4.42 -36.74 -1.59
C MET A 13 3.95 -35.63 -0.63
N LEU A 14 4.01 -35.87 0.69
CA LEU A 14 3.62 -34.92 1.72
C LEU A 14 4.78 -34.03 2.22
N SER A 15 6.03 -34.51 2.19
CA SER A 15 7.20 -33.75 2.67
C SER A 15 7.92 -32.93 1.59
N GLY A 16 7.73 -33.28 0.31
CA GLY A 16 8.34 -32.56 -0.81
C GLY A 16 9.86 -32.70 -0.94
N SER A 17 10.53 -33.50 -0.09
CA SER A 17 12.00 -33.62 -0.05
C SER A 17 12.48 -34.99 -0.56
N PRO A 18 13.43 -35.06 -1.52
CA PRO A 18 13.98 -36.32 -2.04
C PRO A 18 14.98 -37.02 -1.09
N VAL A 19 15.50 -36.33 -0.07
CA VAL A 19 16.55 -36.86 0.83
C VAL A 19 16.02 -37.87 1.87
N PRO A 20 14.90 -37.60 2.57
CA PRO A 20 14.31 -38.59 3.48
C PRO A 20 13.91 -39.87 2.76
N MET A 21 13.40 -39.76 1.52
CA MET A 21 12.98 -40.91 0.71
C MET A 21 14.15 -41.86 0.42
N ALA A 22 15.31 -41.34 0.01
CA ALA A 22 16.49 -42.17 -0.27
C ALA A 22 16.98 -42.89 1.00
N LEU A 23 16.96 -42.21 2.14
CA LEU A 23 17.39 -42.77 3.43
C LEU A 23 16.40 -43.83 3.93
N THR A 24 15.09 -43.57 3.86
CA THR A 24 14.07 -44.54 4.25
C THR A 24 14.12 -45.78 3.36
N VAL A 25 14.27 -45.61 2.04
CA VAL A 25 14.39 -46.73 1.09
C VAL A 25 15.66 -47.54 1.36
N LEU A 26 16.80 -46.89 1.65
CA LEU A 26 18.05 -47.56 2.00
C LEU A 26 17.92 -48.39 3.28
N VAL A 27 17.34 -47.82 4.34
CA VAL A 27 17.10 -48.52 5.62
C VAL A 27 16.15 -49.71 5.40
N LEU A 28 15.12 -49.54 4.58
CA LEU A 28 14.17 -50.61 4.24
C LEU A 28 14.85 -51.76 3.47
N LEU A 29 15.72 -51.44 2.51
CA LEU A 29 16.50 -52.41 1.75
C LEU A 29 17.50 -53.16 2.62
N VAL A 30 18.20 -52.46 3.52
CA VAL A 30 19.17 -53.05 4.46
C VAL A 30 18.47 -53.94 5.49
N ALA A 31 17.31 -53.51 6.01
CA ALA A 31 16.51 -54.32 6.94
C ALA A 31 15.95 -55.58 6.28
N LEU A 32 15.44 -55.47 5.03
CA LEU A 32 14.90 -56.61 4.28
C LEU A 32 16.01 -57.61 3.90
N THR A 33 17.16 -57.13 3.41
CA THR A 33 18.29 -57.99 3.04
C THR A 33 18.95 -58.64 4.26
N GLY A 34 19.12 -57.89 5.36
CA GLY A 34 19.60 -58.41 6.64
C GLY A 34 18.68 -59.49 7.22
N GLY A 35 17.36 -59.25 7.21
CA GLY A 35 16.36 -60.23 7.65
C GLY A 35 16.39 -61.52 6.82
N LEU A 36 16.54 -61.41 5.50
CA LEU A 36 16.65 -62.56 4.58
C LEU A 36 17.93 -63.40 4.81
N VAL A 37 19.06 -62.75 5.10
CA VAL A 37 20.35 -63.42 5.37
C VAL A 37 20.34 -64.13 6.72
N LEU A 38 19.74 -63.52 7.75
CA LEU A 38 19.68 -64.06 9.11
C LEU A 38 18.62 -65.16 9.27
N ALA A 39 17.49 -65.06 8.58
CA ALA A 39 16.47 -66.11 8.54
C ALA A 39 17.02 -67.44 7.97
N LYS A 40 18.02 -67.39 7.08
CA LYS A 40 18.71 -68.58 6.55
C LYS A 40 19.71 -69.21 7.51
N ARG A 41 20.17 -68.52 8.56
CA ARG A 41 21.29 -68.98 9.40
C ARG A 41 20.90 -69.33 10.85
N ARG A 42 19.81 -68.80 11.42
CA ARG A 42 19.28 -69.23 12.74
C ARG A 42 17.76 -69.03 12.85
N PRO A 43 16.94 -70.10 13.03
CA PRO A 43 15.48 -70.01 13.03
C PRO A 43 14.95 -69.71 14.43
N GLY A 44 15.31 -68.55 14.98
CA GLY A 44 14.82 -68.09 16.30
C GLY A 44 14.06 -66.77 16.18
N PRO A 45 12.88 -66.61 16.81
CA PRO A 45 12.05 -65.40 16.70
C PRO A 45 12.77 -64.13 17.18
N ILE A 46 13.71 -64.27 18.12
CA ILE A 46 14.53 -63.18 18.64
C ILE A 46 15.64 -62.78 17.65
N ALA A 47 16.22 -63.74 16.92
CA ALA A 47 17.30 -63.48 15.97
C ALA A 47 16.82 -62.79 14.68
N ALA A 48 15.54 -62.91 14.34
CA ALA A 48 14.93 -62.23 13.19
C ALA A 48 14.51 -60.77 13.50
N THR A 49 14.24 -60.46 14.78
CA THR A 49 13.66 -59.18 15.21
C THR A 49 14.71 -58.18 15.71
N LEU A 50 15.78 -58.67 16.33
CA LEU A 50 16.85 -57.84 16.89
C LEU A 50 17.57 -56.93 15.86
N PRO A 51 17.89 -57.39 14.64
CA PRO A 51 18.58 -56.54 13.65
C PRO A 51 17.70 -55.39 13.14
N ALA A 52 16.41 -55.64 12.94
CA ALA A 52 15.46 -54.61 12.50
C ALA A 52 15.25 -53.55 13.59
N LEU A 53 15.19 -53.97 14.86
CA LEU A 53 15.13 -53.05 16.01
C LEU A 53 16.40 -52.19 16.13
N LEU A 54 17.59 -52.79 15.94
CA LEU A 54 18.85 -52.05 16.00
C LEU A 54 19.00 -51.06 14.85
N LEU A 55 18.56 -51.42 13.63
CA LEU A 55 18.56 -50.52 12.47
C LEU A 55 17.56 -49.37 12.61
N CYS A 56 16.35 -49.63 13.14
CA CYS A 56 15.40 -48.58 13.47
C CYS A 56 15.94 -47.63 14.55
N ALA A 57 16.56 -48.17 15.61
CA ALA A 57 17.17 -47.36 16.65
C ALA A 57 18.33 -46.50 16.11
N ALA A 58 19.16 -47.05 15.22
CA ALA A 58 20.25 -46.31 14.58
C ALA A 58 19.71 -45.19 13.65
N ALA A 59 18.64 -45.45 12.89
CA ALA A 59 18.00 -44.44 12.05
C ALA A 59 17.40 -43.29 12.88
N CYS A 60 16.67 -43.60 13.95
CA CYS A 60 16.14 -42.59 14.87
C CYS A 60 17.26 -41.79 15.57
N GLY A 61 18.37 -42.45 15.93
CA GLY A 61 19.53 -41.78 16.53
C GLY A 61 20.24 -40.84 15.56
N PHE A 62 20.38 -41.22 14.29
CA PHE A 62 21.00 -40.39 13.26
C PHE A 62 20.13 -39.20 12.88
N GLU A 63 18.81 -39.39 12.79
CA GLU A 63 17.82 -38.35 12.58
C GLU A 63 17.83 -37.34 13.74
N ALA A 64 17.78 -37.82 15.00
CA ALA A 64 17.88 -36.97 16.18
C ALA A 64 19.18 -36.16 16.25
N TRP A 65 20.32 -36.74 15.82
CA TRP A 65 21.60 -36.04 15.77
C TRP A 65 21.62 -34.91 14.72
N LEU A 66 21.06 -35.17 13.53
CA LEU A 66 20.93 -34.18 12.44
C LEU A 66 20.08 -32.97 12.84
N PHE A 67 19.03 -33.18 13.65
CA PHE A 67 18.17 -32.11 14.16
C PHE A 67 18.72 -31.40 15.40
N ARG A 68 19.55 -32.08 16.21
CA ARG A 68 20.18 -31.49 17.41
C ARG A 68 21.27 -30.46 17.07
N GLU A 69 21.98 -30.61 15.95
CA GLU A 69 23.02 -29.67 15.52
C GLU A 69 22.51 -28.55 14.57
N GLY A 70 21.20 -28.48 14.33
CA GLY A 70 20.56 -27.34 13.66
C GLY A 70 20.93 -27.12 12.19
N ARG A 71 21.46 -28.13 11.49
CA ARG A 71 21.79 -28.05 10.05
C ARG A 71 21.01 -29.07 9.23
N ALA A 72 19.70 -28.82 9.07
CA ALA A 72 18.98 -29.33 7.91
C ALA A 72 19.12 -28.32 6.76
N LEU A 73 19.68 -28.75 5.64
CA LEU A 73 19.89 -27.90 4.46
C LEU A 73 18.54 -27.34 3.95
N VAL A 74 18.43 -26.00 3.98
CA VAL A 74 17.64 -25.13 3.08
C VAL A 74 16.11 -25.05 3.26
N MET A 75 15.44 -25.80 4.13
CA MET A 75 14.01 -25.54 4.38
C MET A 75 13.66 -25.58 5.87
N ARG A 76 13.43 -24.38 6.45
CA ARG A 76 12.95 -24.16 7.82
C ARG A 76 11.48 -24.55 7.94
N ALA A 77 11.18 -25.81 8.25
CA ALA A 77 9.85 -26.23 8.68
C ALA A 77 9.98 -27.22 9.86
N ASP A 78 9.39 -26.86 11.01
CA ASP A 78 9.27 -27.75 12.16
C ASP A 78 8.10 -28.71 11.92
N LEU A 79 8.41 -30.02 11.84
CA LEU A 79 7.40 -31.07 11.64
C LEU A 79 6.89 -31.61 12.99
N PRO A 80 5.57 -31.81 13.19
CA PRO A 80 5.05 -32.24 14.48
C PRO A 80 5.43 -33.69 14.81
N ALA A 81 5.96 -33.93 16.00
CA ALA A 81 6.26 -35.27 16.55
C ALA A 81 5.06 -36.23 16.52
N ALA A 82 3.83 -35.70 16.50
CA ALA A 82 2.59 -36.46 16.33
C ALA A 82 2.51 -37.23 14.99
N TYR A 83 3.11 -36.69 13.92
CA TYR A 83 3.17 -37.35 12.61
C TYR A 83 4.08 -38.59 12.67
N HIS A 84 5.24 -38.49 13.32
CA HIS A 84 6.16 -39.61 13.52
C HIS A 84 5.64 -40.63 14.52
N ALA A 85 4.94 -40.19 15.58
CA ALA A 85 4.24 -41.09 16.49
C ALA A 85 3.12 -41.87 15.76
N GLY A 86 2.37 -41.20 14.86
CA GLY A 86 1.36 -41.83 14.01
C GLY A 86 1.95 -42.85 13.03
N LEU A 87 3.07 -42.51 12.39
CA LEU A 87 3.82 -43.44 11.53
C LEU A 87 4.39 -44.62 12.31
N GLY A 88 4.93 -44.39 13.51
CA GLY A 88 5.41 -45.43 14.42
C GLY A 88 4.31 -46.36 14.91
N LEU A 89 3.12 -45.84 15.23
CA LEU A 89 1.95 -46.63 15.59
C LEU A 89 1.40 -47.43 14.41
N LEU A 90 1.36 -46.85 13.20
CA LEU A 90 0.98 -47.56 11.98
C LEU A 90 1.99 -48.67 11.64
N TRP A 91 3.28 -48.42 11.86
CA TRP A 91 4.33 -49.43 11.73
C TRP A 91 4.20 -50.55 12.76
N TRP A 92 3.95 -50.20 14.01
CA TRP A 92 3.74 -51.15 15.10
C TRP A 92 2.49 -52.01 14.88
N ALA A 93 1.37 -51.41 14.46
CA ALA A 93 0.15 -52.12 14.10
C ALA A 93 0.32 -53.03 12.87
N SER A 94 1.18 -52.63 11.92
CA SER A 94 1.53 -53.44 10.74
C SER A 94 2.47 -54.60 11.11
N ALA A 95 3.37 -54.39 12.07
CA ALA A 95 4.32 -55.39 12.56
C ALA A 95 3.66 -56.44 13.48
N ASP A 96 2.73 -56.04 14.35
CA ASP A 96 2.04 -56.95 15.29
C ASP A 96 1.23 -58.04 14.54
N ARG A 97 0.70 -57.74 13.35
CA ARG A 97 -0.01 -58.72 12.51
C ARG A 97 0.90 -59.65 11.70
N PHE A 98 2.13 -59.25 11.40
CA PHE A 98 3.11 -60.14 10.76
C PHE A 98 3.74 -61.14 11.75
N LEU A 99 3.65 -60.86 13.05
CA LEU A 99 4.28 -61.62 14.13
C LEU A 99 3.38 -62.67 14.79
N ARG A 100 2.09 -62.76 14.42
CA ARG A 100 1.21 -63.85 14.87
C ARG A 100 1.08 -64.91 13.78
N PRO A 101 1.65 -66.12 13.95
CA PRO A 101 1.38 -67.21 13.03
C PRO A 101 -0.10 -67.55 13.12
N ALA A 102 -0.78 -67.58 11.97
CA ALA A 102 -2.09 -68.20 11.88
C ALA A 102 -1.94 -69.67 12.28
N ALA A 103 -2.41 -70.00 13.49
CA ALA A 103 -2.75 -71.38 13.78
C ALA A 103 -3.90 -71.75 12.83
N ALA A 104 -3.61 -72.67 11.91
CA ALA A 104 -4.49 -73.10 10.85
C ALA A 104 -5.86 -73.57 11.37
N GLY A 105 -6.93 -73.15 10.70
CA GLY A 105 -8.27 -73.71 10.92
C GLY A 105 -9.42 -72.81 10.46
N ASN A 106 -9.65 -72.77 9.15
CA ASN A 106 -10.87 -72.37 8.42
C ASN A 106 -11.97 -71.60 9.19
N ALA A 107 -11.93 -70.26 9.07
CA ALA A 107 -13.05 -69.34 8.83
C ALA A 107 -12.56 -67.92 9.16
N GLY A 108 -12.00 -67.19 8.19
CA GLY A 108 -11.50 -65.85 8.50
C GLY A 108 -10.97 -64.96 7.38
N ASP A 109 -10.80 -65.46 6.16
CA ASP A 109 -10.11 -64.69 5.11
C ASP A 109 -10.89 -63.46 4.64
N LEU A 110 -12.21 -63.55 4.50
CA LEU A 110 -13.02 -62.40 4.08
C LEU A 110 -13.07 -61.30 5.16
N ALA A 111 -13.16 -61.70 6.43
CA ALA A 111 -13.16 -60.76 7.55
C ALA A 111 -11.79 -60.08 7.72
N ALA A 112 -10.70 -60.76 7.39
CA ALA A 112 -9.36 -60.17 7.40
C ALA A 112 -9.18 -59.14 6.27
N ILE A 113 -9.66 -59.47 5.05
CA ILE A 113 -9.62 -58.57 3.89
C ILE A 113 -10.50 -57.33 4.11
N VAL A 114 -11.74 -57.50 4.58
CA VAL A 114 -12.65 -56.38 4.88
C VAL A 114 -12.05 -55.44 5.95
N ARG A 115 -11.37 -55.99 6.97
CA ARG A 115 -10.68 -55.19 7.99
C ARG A 115 -9.46 -54.44 7.46
N ALA A 116 -8.74 -54.99 6.48
CA ALA A 116 -7.63 -54.30 5.81
C ALA A 116 -8.13 -53.15 4.93
N PHE A 117 -9.18 -53.38 4.13
CA PHE A 117 -9.79 -52.33 3.31
C PHE A 117 -10.46 -51.23 4.14
N ALA A 118 -11.08 -51.57 5.27
CA ALA A 118 -11.60 -50.58 6.21
C ALA A 118 -10.46 -49.71 6.78
N GLY A 119 -9.33 -50.31 7.18
CA GLY A 119 -8.15 -49.57 7.66
C GLY A 119 -7.58 -48.60 6.63
N VAL A 120 -7.50 -49.04 5.36
CA VAL A 120 -7.06 -48.19 4.23
C VAL A 120 -8.08 -47.08 3.96
N GLY A 121 -9.38 -47.38 3.98
CA GLY A 121 -10.45 -46.39 3.80
C GLY A 121 -10.47 -45.33 4.91
N GLY A 122 -10.31 -45.74 6.17
CA GLY A 122 -10.20 -44.83 7.31
C GLY A 122 -8.97 -43.92 7.23
N GLY A 123 -7.82 -44.49 6.81
CA GLY A 123 -6.60 -43.72 6.57
C GLY A 123 -6.74 -42.70 5.43
N LEU A 124 -7.40 -43.08 4.33
CA LEU A 124 -7.68 -42.18 3.20
C LEU A 124 -8.67 -41.06 3.56
N ILE A 125 -9.68 -41.33 4.40
CA ILE A 125 -10.62 -40.31 4.89
C ILE A 125 -9.91 -39.32 5.84
N LEU A 126 -9.00 -39.80 6.70
CA LEU A 126 -8.17 -38.96 7.56
C LEU A 126 -7.19 -38.11 6.73
N LEU A 127 -6.60 -38.68 5.68
CA LEU A 127 -5.78 -37.96 4.70
C LEU A 127 -6.58 -36.93 3.91
N ALA A 128 -7.82 -37.24 3.51
CA ALA A 128 -8.70 -36.29 2.81
C ALA A 128 -9.19 -35.17 3.74
N ALA A 129 -9.51 -35.47 5.00
CA ALA A 129 -9.87 -34.48 6.02
C ALA A 129 -8.67 -33.57 6.35
N SER A 130 -7.46 -34.15 6.47
CA SER A 130 -6.21 -33.42 6.67
C SER A 130 -5.79 -32.58 5.46
N ALA A 131 -5.94 -33.10 4.23
CA ALA A 131 -5.68 -32.35 3.01
C ALA A 131 -6.71 -31.23 2.78
N GLY A 132 -7.97 -31.45 3.20
CA GLY A 132 -9.01 -30.42 3.21
C GLY A 132 -8.73 -29.27 4.17
N THR A 133 -8.02 -29.52 5.27
CA THR A 133 -7.61 -28.50 6.24
C THR A 133 -6.38 -27.68 5.83
N VAL A 134 -5.61 -28.11 4.83
CA VAL A 134 -4.40 -27.39 4.36
C VAL A 134 -4.71 -26.28 3.34
N LEU A 135 -5.97 -26.17 2.88
CA LEU A 135 -6.36 -25.17 1.89
C LEU A 135 -6.86 -23.83 2.46
N TYR A 136 -6.92 -23.65 3.79
CA TYR A 136 -7.31 -22.37 4.39
C TYR A 136 -6.51 -22.01 5.65
N ASP A 137 -6.12 -20.74 5.69
CA ASP A 137 -5.25 -20.06 6.66
C ASP A 137 -5.97 -19.77 8.00
N PHE A 138 -6.44 -20.82 8.68
CA PHE A 138 -6.97 -20.73 10.06
C PHE A 138 -6.13 -21.61 10.99
N GLY A 139 -5.75 -21.06 12.15
CA GLY A 139 -4.91 -21.73 13.15
C GLY A 139 -5.51 -23.04 13.69
N PRO A 140 -4.70 -23.91 14.32
CA PRO A 140 -5.19 -25.15 14.91
C PRO A 140 -6.09 -24.81 16.11
N TRP A 141 -7.07 -25.66 16.39
CA TRP A 141 -7.91 -25.67 17.60
C TRP A 141 -9.29 -24.98 17.56
N GLU A 142 -10.03 -25.03 16.46
CA GLU A 142 -11.51 -25.04 16.54
C GLU A 142 -12.12 -26.00 15.53
N ALA A 143 -12.24 -27.27 15.91
CA ALA A 143 -13.18 -28.21 15.29
C ALA A 143 -13.79 -29.10 16.38
N HIS A 144 -15.08 -28.88 16.61
CA HIS A 144 -15.95 -29.49 17.62
C HIS A 144 -16.11 -31.03 17.51
N PRO A 145 -16.56 -31.71 18.61
CA PRO A 145 -16.56 -33.18 18.85
C PRO A 145 -17.36 -34.07 17.88
N VAL A 146 -17.88 -33.53 16.77
CA VAL A 146 -18.69 -34.27 15.79
C VAL A 146 -17.84 -35.27 15.00
N ALA A 147 -16.54 -35.00 14.82
CA ALA A 147 -15.61 -35.93 14.16
C ALA A 147 -15.21 -37.14 15.04
N ALA A 148 -15.37 -37.05 16.36
CA ALA A 148 -15.00 -38.14 17.29
C ALA A 148 -16.07 -39.25 17.36
N LEU A 149 -17.33 -38.93 17.07
CA LEU A 149 -18.45 -39.89 17.16
C LEU A 149 -18.35 -41.03 16.12
N PRO A 150 -18.05 -40.77 14.83
CA PRO A 150 -17.84 -41.81 13.83
C PRO A 150 -16.60 -42.65 14.11
N LEU A 151 -15.52 -42.04 14.61
CA LEU A 151 -14.28 -42.73 15.00
C LEU A 151 -14.49 -43.67 16.19
N ALA A 152 -15.34 -43.29 17.15
CA ALA A 152 -15.72 -44.12 18.30
C ALA A 152 -16.65 -45.29 17.90
N LEU A 153 -17.63 -45.05 17.02
CA LEU A 153 -18.49 -46.11 16.46
C LEU A 153 -17.69 -47.10 15.61
N TRP A 154 -16.68 -46.61 14.89
CA TRP A 154 -15.83 -47.44 14.03
C TRP A 154 -14.78 -48.24 14.83
N GLY A 155 -14.18 -47.63 15.86
CA GLY A 155 -13.25 -48.30 16.77
C GLY A 155 -13.90 -49.42 17.60
N THR A 156 -15.15 -49.24 18.03
CA THR A 156 -15.89 -50.26 18.80
C THR A 156 -16.27 -51.48 17.96
N HIS A 157 -16.53 -51.31 16.66
CA HIS A 157 -16.76 -52.42 15.73
C HIS A 157 -15.48 -53.22 15.39
N LEU A 158 -14.29 -52.61 15.52
CA LEU A 158 -13.01 -53.27 15.25
C LEU A 158 -12.51 -54.13 16.43
N VAL A 159 -12.87 -53.78 17.67
CA VAL A 159 -12.31 -54.40 18.89
C VAL A 159 -13.18 -55.54 19.45
N LEU A 160 -14.50 -55.53 19.24
CA LEU A 160 -15.43 -56.49 19.86
C LEU A 160 -15.92 -57.71 19.03
N PRO A 161 -15.31 -58.21 17.92
CA PRO A 161 -15.81 -59.44 17.30
C PRO A 161 -15.38 -60.75 17.97
N SER A 162 -14.45 -60.73 18.92
CA SER A 162 -13.74 -61.93 19.41
C SER A 162 -14.09 -62.40 20.82
N TRP A 163 -15.15 -61.89 21.45
CA TRP A 163 -15.57 -62.34 22.79
C TRP A 163 -16.83 -63.23 22.71
N PRO A 164 -16.74 -64.53 23.04
CA PRO A 164 -17.94 -65.31 23.27
C PRO A 164 -18.42 -65.05 24.71
N LEU A 165 -19.67 -64.61 24.89
CA LEU A 165 -20.59 -64.93 26.02
C LEU A 165 -21.66 -63.84 26.26
N PRO A 166 -22.77 -64.14 26.98
CA PRO A 166 -24.13 -63.90 26.52
C PRO A 166 -24.78 -62.64 27.11
N ARG A 167 -25.87 -62.23 26.45
CA ARG A 167 -27.04 -61.48 26.96
C ARG A 167 -26.84 -60.74 28.29
N ARG A 168 -26.35 -59.49 28.21
CA ARG A 168 -26.87 -58.28 28.90
C ARG A 168 -25.98 -57.09 28.50
N LEU A 169 -26.42 -56.38 27.46
CA LEU A 169 -25.66 -55.36 26.74
C LEU A 169 -25.48 -53.96 27.40
N PRO A 170 -26.11 -53.54 28.52
CA PRO A 170 -25.98 -52.13 28.93
C PRO A 170 -24.89 -51.83 29.96
N PHE A 171 -24.16 -52.82 30.50
CA PHE A 171 -23.21 -52.57 31.60
C PHE A 171 -21.73 -52.45 31.21
N ALA A 172 -21.37 -52.63 29.93
CA ALA A 172 -19.98 -52.50 29.47
C ALA A 172 -19.72 -51.19 28.69
N THR A 173 -20.75 -50.60 28.08
CA THR A 173 -20.64 -49.33 27.36
C THR A 173 -20.46 -48.16 28.31
N LEU A 174 -21.22 -48.11 29.41
CA LEU A 174 -21.18 -47.01 30.37
C LEU A 174 -19.80 -46.85 31.06
N PRO A 175 -19.16 -47.91 31.58
CA PRO A 175 -17.84 -47.80 32.19
C PRO A 175 -16.77 -47.43 31.17
N ALA A 176 -16.84 -47.94 29.93
CA ALA A 176 -15.89 -47.59 28.89
C ALA A 176 -16.05 -46.13 28.46
N SER A 177 -17.28 -45.63 28.30
CA SER A 177 -17.52 -44.21 28.03
C SER A 177 -17.15 -43.32 29.22
N LEU A 178 -17.37 -43.75 30.47
CA LEU A 178 -16.96 -43.00 31.66
C LEU A 178 -15.45 -43.00 31.85
N LEU A 179 -14.77 -44.12 31.58
CA LEU A 179 -13.32 -44.22 31.60
C LEU A 179 -12.70 -43.40 30.47
N LEU A 180 -13.32 -43.37 29.29
CA LEU A 180 -12.87 -42.57 28.15
C LEU A 180 -13.14 -41.08 28.39
N THR A 181 -14.28 -40.71 28.95
CA THR A 181 -14.57 -39.32 29.36
C THR A 181 -13.64 -38.90 30.50
N ALA A 182 -13.34 -39.77 31.46
CA ALA A 182 -12.35 -39.50 32.50
C ALA A 182 -10.91 -39.45 31.95
N LEU A 183 -10.59 -40.24 30.91
CA LEU A 183 -9.33 -40.17 30.20
C LEU A 183 -9.25 -38.91 29.35
N VAL A 184 -10.32 -38.46 28.70
CA VAL A 184 -10.35 -37.23 27.91
C VAL A 184 -10.32 -36.01 28.83
N LEU A 185 -11.11 -35.98 29.90
CA LEU A 185 -11.06 -34.94 30.93
C LEU A 185 -9.73 -34.95 31.69
N GLY A 186 -9.18 -36.13 31.97
CA GLY A 186 -7.86 -36.31 32.57
C GLY A 186 -6.73 -35.97 31.61
N SER A 187 -6.91 -36.18 30.30
CA SER A 187 -5.99 -35.73 29.26
C SER A 187 -6.07 -34.23 29.11
N ILE A 188 -7.26 -33.62 29.14
CA ILE A 188 -7.44 -32.16 29.10
C ILE A 188 -6.81 -31.56 30.36
N ALA A 189 -7.12 -32.08 31.55
CA ALA A 189 -6.51 -31.64 32.80
C ALA A 189 -5.00 -31.86 32.81
N ALA A 190 -4.49 -33.02 32.36
CA ALA A 190 -3.06 -33.27 32.26
C ALA A 190 -2.40 -32.44 31.16
N THR A 191 -3.09 -32.13 30.05
CA THR A 191 -2.58 -31.24 29.01
C THR A 191 -2.56 -29.82 29.54
N ASP A 192 -3.53 -29.36 30.31
CA ASP A 192 -3.51 -28.05 30.98
C ASP A 192 -2.47 -27.98 32.10
N THR A 193 -2.20 -29.10 32.79
CA THR A 193 -1.18 -29.20 33.86
C THR A 193 0.24 -29.37 33.32
N LEU A 194 0.39 -30.01 32.15
CA LEU A 194 1.68 -30.25 31.47
C LEU A 194 1.96 -29.25 30.34
N ARG A 195 0.96 -28.48 29.89
CA ARG A 195 1.11 -27.37 28.92
C ARG A 195 2.28 -26.46 29.33
N PRO A 196 2.46 -26.06 30.59
CA PRO A 196 3.60 -25.23 31.00
C PRO A 196 4.98 -25.91 30.90
N TRP A 197 5.03 -27.23 30.70
CA TRP A 197 6.27 -28.02 30.64
C TRP A 197 6.69 -28.36 29.20
N PHE A 198 5.76 -28.31 28.25
CA PHE A 198 6.00 -28.60 26.83
C PHE A 198 5.87 -27.36 25.93
N THR A 199 5.31 -26.27 26.43
CA THR A 199 5.57 -24.94 25.86
C THR A 199 6.90 -24.47 26.44
N ASP A 200 7.95 -24.50 25.62
CA ASP A 200 9.14 -23.73 25.92
C ASP A 200 8.73 -22.26 26.07
N ARG A 201 9.15 -21.66 27.18
CA ARG A 201 8.68 -20.38 27.71
C ARG A 201 9.24 -19.19 26.91
N ASP A 202 8.74 -18.95 25.70
CA ASP A 202 8.99 -17.66 25.01
C ASP A 202 7.87 -17.21 24.06
N ASP A 203 6.71 -17.89 24.08
CA ASP A 203 5.44 -17.33 23.58
C ASP A 203 4.73 -16.67 24.77
N THR A 204 5.20 -15.50 25.19
CA THR A 204 4.41 -14.62 26.04
C THR A 204 3.25 -14.07 25.21
N ARG A 205 2.17 -14.85 25.14
CA ARG A 205 0.85 -14.25 25.26
C ARG A 205 0.90 -13.40 26.52
N LEU A 206 0.65 -12.10 26.38
CA LEU A 206 0.35 -11.17 27.47
C LEU A 206 -1.00 -11.58 28.12
N ASP A 207 -1.05 -12.80 28.64
CA ASP A 207 -2.14 -13.29 29.48
C ASP A 207 -1.56 -13.30 30.91
N ALA A 208 -2.06 -12.39 31.75
CA ALA A 208 -1.60 -12.02 33.09
C ALA A 208 -0.42 -11.03 33.16
N LEU A 209 -0.66 -9.79 32.72
CA LEU A 209 -0.13 -8.68 33.50
C LEU A 209 -0.80 -8.78 34.88
N ALA A 210 -0.02 -8.72 35.96
CA ALA A 210 -0.58 -8.76 37.31
C ALA A 210 -1.71 -7.72 37.43
N PRO A 211 -2.84 -8.04 38.11
CA PRO A 211 -4.03 -7.17 38.17
C PRO A 211 -3.76 -5.77 38.74
N ARG A 212 -2.57 -5.52 39.27
CA ARG A 212 -1.94 -4.20 39.42
C ARG A 212 -0.45 -4.34 39.14
N ALA A 213 0.07 -3.58 38.19
CA ALA A 213 1.51 -3.30 38.12
C ALA A 213 1.94 -2.67 39.45
N PRO A 214 3.19 -2.86 39.92
CA PRO A 214 3.66 -2.18 41.13
C PRO A 214 3.40 -0.68 40.96
N GLU A 215 2.78 -0.04 41.97
CA GLU A 215 2.82 1.41 42.10
C GLU A 215 4.30 1.79 42.22
N LEU A 216 4.93 2.09 41.08
CA LEU A 216 6.16 2.84 41.06
C LEU A 216 5.74 4.22 41.54
N ASP A 217 6.10 4.51 42.78
CA ASP A 217 6.03 5.77 43.49
C ASP A 217 6.66 6.89 42.65
N GLY A 218 5.93 7.34 41.62
CA GLY A 218 6.20 8.49 40.74
C GLY A 218 7.54 8.54 40.01
N ASN A 219 8.46 7.62 40.27
CA ASN A 219 9.89 7.74 39.94
C ASN A 219 10.50 6.43 39.42
N GLY A 220 9.71 5.58 38.73
CA GLY A 220 10.30 4.52 37.92
C GLY A 220 11.37 5.11 37.00
N PRO A 221 12.57 4.51 36.88
CA PRO A 221 13.66 5.15 36.17
C PRO A 221 13.29 5.19 34.69
N LEU A 222 12.84 6.37 34.23
CA LEU A 222 13.10 6.82 32.87
C LEU A 222 14.61 6.87 32.74
N GLY A 223 15.20 5.72 32.40
CA GLY A 223 16.62 5.63 32.11
C GLY A 223 16.98 6.70 31.08
N ASP A 224 18.19 7.22 31.20
CA ASP A 224 18.91 7.94 30.14
C ASP A 224 18.78 7.31 28.74
N GLY A 225 18.42 6.02 28.63
CA GLY A 225 18.15 5.31 27.38
C GLY A 225 17.00 5.81 26.50
N ALA A 226 16.06 6.63 27.01
CA ALA A 226 15.00 7.23 26.17
C ALA A 226 15.39 8.59 25.58
N SER A 227 16.34 9.28 26.21
CA SER A 227 16.92 10.51 25.66
C SER A 227 17.73 10.18 24.41
N ARG A 228 17.60 11.03 23.38
CA ARG A 228 18.34 10.88 22.12
C ARG A 228 19.39 11.97 22.04
N LYS A 229 20.64 11.55 21.87
CA LYS A 229 21.71 12.44 21.46
C LYS A 229 21.76 12.50 19.94
N ILE A 230 21.58 13.69 19.37
CA ILE A 230 21.72 13.92 17.93
C ILE A 230 23.12 13.47 17.50
N PRO A 231 23.24 12.55 16.53
CA PRO A 231 24.52 12.01 16.11
C PRO A 231 25.47 13.09 15.59
N ARG A 232 26.73 13.01 16.05
CA ARG A 232 27.86 13.81 15.54
C ARG A 232 28.51 13.14 14.34
N ASP A 233 28.47 11.83 14.24
CA ASP A 233 29.06 11.05 13.17
C ASP A 233 28.21 9.81 12.93
N VAL A 234 28.03 9.45 11.66
CA VAL A 234 27.12 8.37 11.24
C VAL A 234 27.70 7.66 10.02
N ASP A 235 27.66 6.32 10.02
CA ASP A 235 27.74 5.44 8.83
C ASP A 235 26.67 4.35 8.97
N VAL A 236 25.42 4.72 8.70
CA VAL A 236 24.26 3.83 8.91
C VAL A 236 24.14 2.82 7.78
N ARG A 237 24.02 1.54 8.16
CA ARG A 237 23.67 0.44 7.26
C ARG A 237 22.42 -0.26 7.80
N PHE A 238 21.34 -0.18 7.05
CA PHE A 238 20.10 -0.84 7.43
C PHE A 238 20.12 -2.34 7.11
N ARG A 239 19.48 -3.13 7.96
CA ARG A 239 19.19 -4.54 7.68
C ARG A 239 17.84 -4.64 6.94
N ARG A 240 17.66 -5.67 6.10
CA ARG A 240 16.41 -5.86 5.32
C ARG A 240 15.32 -6.63 6.09
N GLU A 241 15.45 -6.71 7.41
CA GLU A 241 14.53 -7.47 8.26
C GLU A 241 13.23 -6.70 8.45
N ILE A 242 12.09 -7.39 8.31
CA ILE A 242 10.78 -6.82 8.62
C ILE A 242 10.61 -6.87 10.14
N LEU A 243 10.48 -5.70 10.77
CA LEU A 243 10.40 -5.56 12.22
C LEU A 243 8.97 -5.42 12.71
N VAL A 244 8.14 -4.67 11.97
CA VAL A 244 6.76 -4.40 12.33
C VAL A 244 5.86 -4.76 11.16
N ARG A 245 4.76 -5.46 11.43
CA ARG A 245 3.68 -5.66 10.48
C ARG A 245 2.40 -5.08 11.05
N VAL A 246 1.63 -4.40 10.22
CA VAL A 246 0.33 -3.83 10.59
C VAL A 246 -0.72 -4.40 9.66
N LYS A 247 -1.69 -5.14 10.21
CA LYS A 247 -2.79 -5.71 9.44
C LYS A 247 -4.05 -4.89 9.69
N ALA A 248 -4.58 -4.27 8.65
CA ALA A 248 -5.87 -3.58 8.72
C ALA A 248 -7.01 -4.61 8.78
N HIS A 249 -7.96 -4.45 9.70
CA HIS A 249 -9.07 -5.40 9.86
C HIS A 249 -10.16 -5.20 8.80
N SER A 250 -10.21 -4.02 8.16
CA SER A 250 -11.10 -3.72 7.05
C SER A 250 -10.35 -3.38 5.74
N PRO A 251 -10.96 -3.67 4.58
CA PRO A 251 -10.45 -3.17 3.30
C PRO A 251 -10.50 -1.64 3.17
N ALA A 252 -11.42 -0.97 3.87
CA ALA A 252 -11.55 0.48 3.83
C ALA A 252 -10.33 1.16 4.49
N LEU A 253 -9.98 0.73 5.70
CA LEU A 253 -8.80 1.21 6.41
C LEU A 253 -7.52 0.94 5.61
N TYR A 254 -7.38 -0.28 5.07
CA TYR A 254 -6.25 -0.62 4.20
C TYR A 254 -6.11 0.32 3.00
N ARG A 255 -7.21 0.62 2.30
CA ARG A 255 -7.19 1.54 1.15
C ARG A 255 -6.83 2.97 1.54
N THR A 256 -7.32 3.44 2.68
CA THR A 256 -6.98 4.77 3.21
C THR A 256 -5.47 4.87 3.43
N TRP A 257 -4.88 3.87 4.09
CA TRP A 257 -3.44 3.83 4.33
C TRP A 257 -2.61 3.53 3.09
N ALA A 258 -3.13 2.81 2.10
CA ALA A 258 -2.40 2.57 0.86
C ALA A 258 -2.29 3.82 -0.02
N GLY A 259 -3.11 4.85 0.23
CA GLY A 259 -3.14 6.11 -0.52
C GLY A 259 -2.18 7.19 0.00
N THR A 260 -1.62 7.03 1.20
CA THR A 260 -0.75 8.02 1.88
C THR A 260 0.32 7.32 2.70
N PRO A 261 1.51 7.89 2.92
CA PRO A 261 2.51 7.29 3.81
C PRO A 261 1.91 7.03 5.21
N LEU A 262 2.05 5.80 5.71
CA LEU A 262 1.61 5.42 7.05
C LEU A 262 2.73 5.74 8.05
N TYR A 263 2.41 6.56 9.06
CA TYR A 263 3.34 6.90 10.15
C TYR A 263 2.93 6.14 11.40
N LEU A 264 3.88 5.41 11.97
CA LEU A 264 3.74 4.71 13.23
C LEU A 264 4.67 5.35 14.25
N HIS A 265 4.18 6.17 15.17
CA HIS A 265 5.00 6.74 16.24
C HIS A 265 5.17 5.72 17.36
N SER A 266 6.40 5.60 17.87
CA SER A 266 6.77 4.76 19.01
C SER A 266 7.23 5.58 20.21
N SER A 267 7.71 6.81 20.01
CA SER A 267 8.15 7.70 21.10
C SER A 267 8.20 9.16 20.65
N THR A 268 8.03 10.08 21.58
CA THR A 268 8.09 11.53 21.34
C THR A 268 9.10 12.21 22.27
N LEU A 269 9.79 13.24 21.76
CA LEU A 269 10.78 14.03 22.50
C LEU A 269 10.43 15.51 22.36
N ALA A 270 10.20 16.17 23.50
CA ALA A 270 9.79 17.57 23.55
C ALA A 270 10.79 18.48 24.28
N LEU A 271 11.69 17.94 25.11
CA LEU A 271 12.62 18.73 25.90
C LEU A 271 14.00 18.81 25.23
N PHE A 272 14.50 20.01 24.96
CA PHE A 272 15.91 20.21 24.60
C PHE A 272 16.71 20.46 25.88
N GLU A 273 17.45 19.46 26.36
CA GLU A 273 18.35 19.59 27.51
C GLU A 273 19.63 20.35 27.12
N SER A 274 20.04 20.24 25.86
CA SER A 274 21.17 20.93 25.25
C SER A 274 20.98 21.03 23.74
N ASP A 275 22.00 21.53 23.04
CA ASP A 275 22.04 21.54 21.56
C ASP A 275 22.19 20.16 20.91
N GLU A 276 22.33 19.11 21.70
CA GLU A 276 22.55 17.74 21.20
C GLU A 276 21.61 16.73 21.83
N VAL A 277 21.03 17.02 22.99
CA VAL A 277 20.27 16.04 23.75
C VAL A 277 18.81 16.46 23.78
N LEU A 278 17.97 15.61 23.19
CA LEU A 278 16.52 15.68 23.28
C LEU A 278 16.02 14.61 24.24
N SER A 279 15.11 14.99 25.11
CA SER A 279 14.54 14.10 26.13
C SER A 279 13.01 14.08 26.06
N PRO A 280 12.39 12.97 26.46
CA PRO A 280 10.96 12.93 26.68
C PRO A 280 10.57 13.77 27.90
N ILE A 281 9.29 14.09 28.03
CA ILE A 281 8.74 14.64 29.27
C ILE A 281 8.77 13.53 30.32
N ARG A 282 9.44 13.79 31.45
CA ARG A 282 9.70 12.76 32.46
C ARG A 282 8.53 12.52 33.42
N SER A 283 7.39 12.14 32.87
CA SER A 283 6.20 11.74 33.62
C SER A 283 5.42 10.69 32.83
N GLY A 284 4.66 9.86 33.52
CA GLY A 284 3.77 8.89 32.90
C GLY A 284 2.79 8.35 33.93
N ARG A 285 1.84 7.56 33.46
CA ARG A 285 0.82 6.92 34.28
C ARG A 285 0.48 5.55 33.71
N TRP A 286 0.07 4.65 34.57
CA TRP A 286 -0.61 3.44 34.13
C TRP A 286 -2.05 3.79 33.76
N LEU A 287 -2.46 3.32 32.60
CA LEU A 287 -3.85 3.24 32.18
C LEU A 287 -4.29 1.79 32.33
N TYR A 288 -5.48 1.59 32.89
CA TYR A 288 -6.11 0.30 33.07
C TYR A 288 -7.41 0.25 32.30
N ASP A 289 -7.79 -0.94 31.85
CA ASP A 289 -9.09 -1.21 31.21
C ASP A 289 -10.26 -0.64 32.05
N GLN A 290 -10.26 -0.95 33.35
CA GLN A 290 -11.28 -0.49 34.31
C GLN A 290 -11.36 1.04 34.52
N ASP A 291 -10.44 1.85 33.97
CA ASP A 291 -10.42 3.30 34.20
C ASP A 291 -11.63 4.03 33.58
N ASP A 292 -12.26 3.45 32.54
CA ASP A 292 -13.48 3.97 31.92
C ASP A 292 -14.78 3.42 32.53
N GLY A 293 -14.66 2.51 33.50
CA GLY A 293 -15.77 1.88 34.22
C GLY A 293 -16.31 0.60 33.58
N GLU A 294 -15.75 0.15 32.46
CA GLU A 294 -16.04 -1.13 31.81
C GLU A 294 -14.82 -2.08 31.91
N GLU A 295 -15.03 -3.38 31.75
CA GLU A 295 -13.96 -4.40 31.77
C GLU A 295 -14.02 -5.20 30.46
N ASP A 296 -13.77 -4.51 29.34
CA ASP A 296 -13.92 -5.02 27.97
C ASP A 296 -12.59 -5.15 27.21
N ARG A 297 -11.47 -4.95 27.93
CA ARG A 297 -10.08 -4.94 27.45
C ARG A 297 -9.78 -3.79 26.50
N LEU A 298 -10.49 -2.67 26.57
CA LEU A 298 -10.27 -1.49 25.74
C LEU A 298 -9.82 -0.31 26.60
N ILE A 299 -8.54 0.04 26.48
CA ILE A 299 -8.02 1.27 27.08
C ILE A 299 -8.28 2.43 26.12
N THR A 300 -9.14 3.37 26.53
CA THR A 300 -9.39 4.62 25.80
C THR A 300 -8.19 5.57 25.92
N LEU A 301 -7.53 5.85 24.79
CA LEU A 301 -6.36 6.74 24.72
C LEU A 301 -6.74 8.21 24.55
N ASP A 302 -7.84 8.48 23.83
CA ASP A 302 -8.39 9.81 23.66
C ASP A 302 -9.83 9.89 24.22
N PRO A 303 -10.02 10.52 25.40
CA PRO A 303 -11.33 10.65 26.03
C PRO A 303 -12.34 11.47 25.22
N ALA A 304 -11.89 12.29 24.25
CA ALA A 304 -12.77 13.07 23.40
C ALA A 304 -13.45 12.20 22.32
N HIS A 305 -12.99 10.96 22.12
CA HIS A 305 -13.53 10.04 21.14
C HIS A 305 -14.49 9.03 21.78
N ASP A 306 -15.61 8.79 21.09
CA ASP A 306 -16.65 7.85 21.51
C ASP A 306 -16.07 6.42 21.67
N PRO A 307 -16.02 5.83 22.90
CA PRO A 307 -15.36 4.53 23.18
C PRO A 307 -15.94 3.40 22.34
N ALA A 308 -17.25 3.44 22.17
CA ALA A 308 -18.03 2.70 21.21
C ALA A 308 -17.38 2.56 19.82
N SER A 309 -16.85 3.66 19.29
CA SER A 309 -16.28 3.69 17.95
C SER A 309 -14.92 3.02 17.82
N GLN A 310 -14.27 2.71 18.95
CA GLN A 310 -12.94 2.12 18.98
C GLN A 310 -12.96 0.60 18.70
N SER A 311 -14.14 -0.02 18.77
CA SER A 311 -14.34 -1.42 18.38
C SER A 311 -14.78 -1.61 16.91
N ASP A 312 -14.93 -0.54 16.11
CA ASP A 312 -15.27 -0.68 14.69
C ASP A 312 -14.09 -1.29 13.92
N PRO A 313 -14.26 -2.44 13.25
CA PRO A 313 -13.23 -3.01 12.40
C PRO A 313 -12.73 -2.10 11.26
N ALA A 314 -13.48 -1.04 10.90
CA ALA A 314 -13.02 0.01 9.99
C ALA A 314 -11.88 0.87 10.57
N ARG A 315 -11.62 0.75 11.87
CA ARG A 315 -10.61 1.47 12.63
C ARG A 315 -9.60 0.53 13.30
N LEU A 316 -9.99 -0.74 13.49
CA LEU A 316 -9.12 -1.76 14.06
C LEU A 316 -8.00 -2.20 13.13
N HIS A 317 -6.85 -2.42 13.74
CA HIS A 317 -5.67 -2.94 13.10
C HIS A 317 -4.79 -3.66 14.12
N SER A 318 -4.14 -4.74 13.69
CA SER A 318 -3.25 -5.51 14.54
C SER A 318 -1.80 -5.28 14.18
N TYR A 319 -0.98 -5.06 15.19
CA TYR A 319 0.47 -4.97 15.10
C TYR A 319 1.09 -6.34 15.41
N PHE A 320 2.18 -6.65 14.69
CA PHE A 320 3.02 -7.80 14.93
C PHE A 320 4.46 -7.33 14.93
N ILE A 321 5.14 -7.44 16.07
CA ILE A 321 6.52 -6.97 16.27
C ILE A 321 7.42 -8.20 16.48
N ASP A 322 8.53 -8.27 15.74
CA ASP A 322 9.45 -9.41 15.72
C ASP A 322 10.86 -9.00 16.20
N ARG A 323 10.98 -8.47 17.43
CA ARG A 323 12.27 -7.99 17.98
C ARG A 323 12.33 -8.01 19.51
N LYS A 324 13.44 -8.52 20.04
CA LYS A 324 13.86 -8.48 21.47
C LYS A 324 14.00 -7.09 22.12
N SER A 325 13.86 -5.99 21.38
CA SER A 325 14.28 -4.65 21.85
C SER A 325 13.30 -3.52 21.50
N ALA A 326 12.04 -3.83 21.19
CA ALA A 326 11.02 -2.80 21.11
C ALA A 326 10.51 -2.51 22.54
N SER A 327 11.12 -1.53 23.20
CA SER A 327 10.64 -1.09 24.53
C SER A 327 9.32 -0.32 24.43
N HIS A 328 8.98 0.24 23.27
CA HIS A 328 7.78 1.07 23.09
C HIS A 328 6.89 0.55 21.97
N LEU A 329 5.57 0.77 22.11
CA LEU A 329 4.55 0.29 21.18
C LEU A 329 4.39 1.27 20.01
N PRO A 330 4.72 0.88 18.77
CA PRO A 330 4.39 1.67 17.60
C PRO A 330 2.87 1.73 17.40
N LEU A 331 2.31 2.93 17.36
CA LEU A 331 0.90 3.17 17.06
C LEU A 331 0.77 4.12 15.88
N ALA A 332 -0.35 4.09 15.17
CA ALA A 332 -0.67 5.13 14.21
C ALA A 332 -0.93 6.45 14.97
N GLY A 333 -0.48 7.59 14.45
CA GLY A 333 -0.51 8.89 15.17
C GLY A 333 -1.89 9.43 15.58
N ASN A 334 -2.97 8.78 15.20
CA ASN A 334 -4.34 9.08 15.62
C ASN A 334 -5.00 7.89 16.33
N ALA A 335 -4.22 7.06 17.03
CA ALA A 335 -4.74 5.96 17.81
C ALA A 335 -5.65 6.48 18.93
N THR A 336 -6.86 5.93 19.02
CA THR A 336 -7.87 6.34 20.00
C THR A 336 -8.13 5.28 21.06
N GLY A 337 -7.76 4.02 20.80
CA GLY A 337 -7.94 2.92 21.72
C GLY A 337 -6.90 1.83 21.55
N LEU A 338 -6.56 1.16 22.65
CA LEU A 338 -5.62 0.05 22.69
C LEU A 338 -6.24 -1.14 23.43
N PHE A 339 -6.23 -2.32 22.80
CA PHE A 339 -6.80 -3.51 23.42
C PHE A 339 -5.77 -4.19 24.34
N SER A 340 -5.87 -3.97 25.65
CA SER A 340 -4.98 -4.48 26.70
C SER A 340 -5.62 -4.37 28.09
N GLU A 341 -5.14 -5.14 29.07
CA GLU A 341 -5.55 -5.02 30.48
C GLU A 341 -4.93 -3.77 31.15
N SER A 342 -3.69 -3.46 30.79
CA SER A 342 -3.03 -2.23 31.18
C SER A 342 -1.99 -1.79 30.14
N VAL A 343 -1.68 -0.50 30.15
CA VAL A 343 -0.58 0.08 29.37
C VAL A 343 0.00 1.25 30.14
N TYR A 344 1.33 1.40 30.11
CA TYR A 344 1.98 2.58 30.63
C TYR A 344 1.99 3.66 29.56
N GLU A 345 1.32 4.78 29.83
CA GLU A 345 1.34 5.98 29.02
C GLU A 345 2.44 6.90 29.53
N PHE A 346 3.39 7.22 28.66
CA PHE A 346 4.33 8.32 28.88
C PHE A 346 3.67 9.64 28.49
N ALA A 347 4.10 10.73 29.12
CA ALA A 347 3.72 12.06 28.67
C ALA A 347 4.07 12.25 27.18
N ASP A 348 3.20 12.95 26.46
CA ASP A 348 3.21 13.09 24.99
C ASP A 348 2.84 11.81 24.21
N ASP A 349 1.81 11.08 24.65
CA ASP A 349 1.03 10.07 23.87
C ASP A 349 1.79 8.86 23.28
N TRP A 350 2.74 8.29 24.02
CA TRP A 350 3.42 7.05 23.63
C TRP A 350 3.42 6.00 24.75
N TYR A 351 3.48 4.72 24.37
CA TYR A 351 2.95 3.63 25.20
C TYR A 351 3.89 2.43 25.32
N GLN A 352 3.81 1.71 26.45
CA GLN A 352 4.57 0.48 26.72
C GLN A 352 3.76 -0.49 27.60
N PHE A 353 3.82 -1.81 27.33
CA PHE A 353 3.14 -2.81 28.17
C PHE A 353 3.86 -3.11 29.50
N SER A 354 5.20 -3.07 29.52
CA SER A 354 6.01 -3.35 30.73
C SER A 354 7.46 -2.84 30.56
N PRO A 355 8.05 -2.13 31.55
CA PRO A 355 9.45 -1.69 31.53
C PRO A 355 10.49 -2.81 31.56
N THR A 356 10.11 -4.05 31.92
CA THR A 356 11.06 -5.09 32.35
C THR A 356 11.20 -6.31 31.44
N ASP A 357 10.45 -6.41 30.33
CA ASP A 357 10.36 -7.67 29.60
C ASP A 357 11.16 -7.68 28.29
N GLU A 358 12.10 -8.64 28.17
CA GLU A 358 12.72 -9.03 26.89
C GLU A 358 11.70 -9.78 26.02
N ILE A 359 10.68 -9.10 25.50
CA ILE A 359 9.66 -9.75 24.68
C ILE A 359 10.21 -10.00 23.28
N GLN A 360 10.29 -11.26 22.84
CA GLN A 360 10.80 -11.61 21.52
C GLN A 360 9.80 -11.29 20.39
N ARG A 361 8.49 -11.46 20.66
CA ARG A 361 7.40 -11.16 19.72
C ARG A 361 6.18 -10.60 20.43
N ILE A 362 5.63 -9.49 19.93
CA ILE A 362 4.42 -8.87 20.49
C ILE A 362 3.35 -8.81 19.41
N ARG A 363 2.12 -9.15 19.79
CA ARG A 363 0.92 -8.88 19.00
C ARG A 363 -0.09 -8.13 19.86
N TYR A 364 -0.60 -7.02 19.33
CA TYR A 364 -1.69 -6.26 19.95
C TYR A 364 -2.58 -5.65 18.88
N THR A 365 -3.75 -5.16 19.30
CA THR A 365 -4.73 -4.50 18.43
C THR A 365 -4.97 -3.11 18.96
N ALA A 366 -5.04 -2.14 18.06
CA ALA A 366 -5.40 -0.77 18.38
C ALA A 366 -6.48 -0.28 17.41
N SER A 367 -7.07 0.85 17.74
CA SER A 367 -8.05 1.56 16.94
C SER A 367 -7.54 2.95 16.59
N THR A 368 -7.84 3.44 15.39
CA THR A 368 -7.60 4.84 14.99
C THR A 368 -8.87 5.67 14.96
N GLY A 369 -8.74 6.97 15.21
CA GLY A 369 -9.80 7.96 14.98
C GLY A 369 -10.17 8.13 13.50
N SER A 370 -11.16 8.99 13.22
CA SER A 370 -11.58 9.31 11.85
C SER A 370 -10.42 9.88 11.02
N PRO A 371 -10.38 9.63 9.70
CA PRO A 371 -9.29 10.07 8.84
C PRO A 371 -9.30 11.60 8.68
N ALA A 372 -8.52 12.29 9.51
CA ALA A 372 -8.05 13.64 9.23
C ALA A 372 -6.74 13.56 8.42
N PRO A 373 -6.36 14.59 7.65
CA PRO A 373 -5.01 14.68 7.10
C PRO A 373 -4.01 14.57 8.26
N LEU A 374 -3.09 13.61 8.19
CA LEU A 374 -2.03 13.46 9.18
C LEU A 374 -1.05 14.64 9.09
N GLU A 375 -0.83 15.19 7.89
CA GLU A 375 0.02 16.36 7.69
C GLU A 375 -0.69 17.69 7.99
N VAL A 376 0.05 18.61 8.61
CA VAL A 376 -0.40 19.98 8.90
C VAL A 376 -0.48 20.82 7.62
N ARG A 377 -1.55 21.61 7.49
CA ARG A 377 -1.75 22.59 6.42
C ARG A 377 -1.53 24.02 6.94
N PRO A 378 -1.03 24.96 6.11
CA PRO A 378 -0.80 26.34 6.54
C PRO A 378 -2.04 27.04 7.12
N GLY A 379 -3.23 26.75 6.57
CA GLY A 379 -4.49 27.32 7.05
C GLY A 379 -4.89 26.87 8.46
N GLU A 380 -4.48 25.67 8.90
CA GLU A 380 -4.81 25.13 10.23
C GLU A 380 -4.07 25.88 11.34
N LEU A 381 -2.94 26.52 11.03
CA LEU A 381 -2.16 27.30 11.99
C LEU A 381 -2.69 28.73 12.19
N ARG A 382 -3.61 29.20 11.33
CA ARG A 382 -4.16 30.57 11.37
C ARG A 382 -5.34 30.73 12.33
N ALA A 383 -5.89 29.63 12.84
CA ALA A 383 -7.03 29.66 13.75
C ALA A 383 -6.64 30.19 15.15
N ALA A 384 -7.62 30.77 15.86
CA ALA A 384 -7.45 31.15 17.25
C ALA A 384 -7.27 29.89 18.13
N ARG A 385 -6.31 29.93 19.06
CA ARG A 385 -6.03 28.82 19.98
C ARG A 385 -7.12 28.68 21.02
N ALA A 386 -7.60 27.44 21.21
CA ALA A 386 -8.62 27.12 22.20
C ALA A 386 -8.07 27.02 23.64
N ALA A 387 -6.76 26.76 23.79
CA ALA A 387 -6.10 26.56 25.08
C ALA A 387 -4.68 27.15 25.11
N GLU A 388 -4.19 27.39 26.33
CA GLU A 388 -2.81 27.83 26.58
C GLU A 388 -1.80 26.75 26.18
N ILE A 389 -0.65 27.17 25.65
CA ILE A 389 0.39 26.27 25.17
C ILE A 389 1.35 25.98 26.32
N PRO A 390 1.58 24.72 26.70
CA PRO A 390 2.66 24.37 27.62
C PRO A 390 4.00 24.88 27.10
N ALA A 391 4.71 25.66 27.92
CA ALA A 391 5.96 26.33 27.53
C ALA A 391 7.05 25.37 27.01
N ILE A 392 6.99 24.08 27.42
CA ILE A 392 7.91 23.04 26.96
C ILE A 392 7.86 22.82 25.44
N TYR A 393 6.71 22.97 24.79
CA TYR A 393 6.58 22.82 23.34
C TYR A 393 7.08 24.03 22.55
N LEU A 394 7.48 25.11 23.24
CA LEU A 394 8.10 26.31 22.68
C LEU A 394 9.56 26.47 23.14
N GLN A 395 10.05 25.56 23.98
CA GLN A 395 11.38 25.64 24.56
C GLN A 395 12.46 25.45 23.49
N LEU A 396 13.38 26.40 23.37
CA LEU A 396 14.61 26.23 22.59
C LEU A 396 15.74 25.75 23.51
N PRO A 397 16.81 25.11 23.01
CA PRO A 397 17.91 24.64 23.84
C PRO A 397 18.56 25.78 24.64
N PRO A 398 19.04 25.51 25.86
CA PRO A 398 19.68 26.53 26.71
C PRO A 398 21.10 26.84 26.24
N SER A 399 21.23 27.43 25.05
CA SER A 399 22.51 27.63 24.36
C SER A 399 22.51 28.86 23.43
N PRO A 400 23.69 29.24 22.88
CA PRO A 400 23.78 30.26 21.83
C PRO A 400 23.03 29.90 20.54
N LEU A 401 22.76 28.61 20.25
CA LEU A 401 22.03 28.19 19.06
C LEU A 401 20.64 28.81 19.00
N SER A 402 19.98 28.95 20.14
CA SER A 402 18.63 29.55 20.25
C SER A 402 18.54 30.96 19.71
N ALA A 403 19.56 31.80 19.94
CA ALA A 403 19.59 33.17 19.41
C ALA A 403 19.73 33.16 17.88
N ARG A 404 20.55 32.24 17.34
CA ARG A 404 20.77 32.09 15.89
C ARG A 404 19.51 31.59 15.18
N VAL A 405 18.82 30.60 15.76
CA VAL A 405 17.55 30.09 15.23
C VAL A 405 16.48 31.19 15.22
N ARG A 406 16.36 31.99 16.28
CA ARG A 406 15.43 33.13 16.30
C ARG A 406 15.77 34.17 15.24
N ALA A 407 17.06 34.49 15.06
CA ALA A 407 17.51 35.42 14.03
C ALA A 407 17.21 34.90 12.62
N LEU A 408 17.39 33.60 12.37
CA LEU A 408 16.98 32.94 11.13
C LEU A 408 15.47 33.03 10.92
N CYS A 409 14.67 32.67 11.93
CA CYS A 409 13.21 32.67 11.80
C CYS A 409 12.66 34.08 11.53
N ALA A 410 13.34 35.13 11.99
CA ALA A 410 12.97 36.52 11.71
C ALA A 410 13.15 36.91 10.23
N THR A 411 13.85 36.12 9.41
CA THR A 411 13.97 36.35 7.96
C THR A 411 12.86 35.71 7.14
N PHE A 412 12.08 34.80 7.74
CA PHE A 412 11.00 34.10 7.04
C PHE A 412 9.80 35.02 6.81
N SER A 413 9.11 34.84 5.69
CA SER A 413 7.88 35.60 5.41
C SER A 413 6.76 35.12 6.34
N GLY A 414 6.05 36.06 6.95
CA GLY A 414 5.00 35.75 7.94
C GLY A 414 3.72 35.12 7.36
N GLU A 415 3.60 34.98 6.03
CA GLU A 415 2.38 34.48 5.38
C GLU A 415 2.26 32.95 5.40
N ASP A 416 3.38 32.24 5.26
CA ASP A 416 3.46 30.77 5.35
C ASP A 416 4.78 30.33 6.02
N PRO A 417 4.78 30.11 7.35
CA PRO A 417 5.97 29.69 8.08
C PRO A 417 6.42 28.27 7.70
N LEU A 418 5.49 27.38 7.31
CA LEU A 418 5.81 26.00 6.95
C LEU A 418 6.55 25.96 5.61
N ALA A 419 6.08 26.71 4.62
CA ALA A 419 6.78 26.84 3.35
C ALA A 419 8.19 27.43 3.52
N SER A 420 8.34 28.44 4.38
CA SER A 420 9.64 29.07 4.66
C SER A 420 10.65 28.09 5.26
N ILE A 421 10.21 27.26 6.21
CA ILE A 421 11.04 26.21 6.80
C ILE A 421 11.46 25.17 5.74
N ARG A 422 10.51 24.70 4.92
CA ARG A 422 10.81 23.75 3.83
C ARG A 422 11.81 24.35 2.83
N ALA A 423 11.63 25.60 2.43
CA ALA A 423 12.53 26.30 1.52
C ALA A 423 13.93 26.45 2.11
N TYR A 424 14.04 26.81 3.39
CA TYR A 424 15.33 26.92 4.07
C TYR A 424 16.06 25.58 4.13
N LEU A 425 15.39 24.49 4.55
CA LEU A 425 16.00 23.17 4.64
C LEU A 425 16.35 22.60 3.26
N ALA A 426 15.52 22.81 2.24
CA ALA A 426 15.89 22.47 0.87
C ALA A 426 17.14 23.25 0.41
N GLY A 427 17.25 24.51 0.84
CA GLY A 427 18.36 25.42 0.58
C GLY A 427 19.68 25.07 1.27
N GLN A 428 19.61 24.56 2.51
CA GLN A 428 20.76 24.51 3.41
C GLN A 428 21.12 23.10 3.90
N ALA A 429 20.19 22.15 3.84
CA ALA A 429 20.40 20.80 4.34
C ALA A 429 20.52 19.74 3.23
N ARG A 430 21.23 18.65 3.52
CA ARG A 430 21.42 17.47 2.67
C ARG A 430 21.18 16.22 3.47
N TYR A 431 20.28 15.37 2.98
CA TYR A 431 20.07 14.06 3.57
C TYR A 431 21.28 13.17 3.31
N SER A 432 21.92 12.69 4.38
CA SER A 432 23.05 11.77 4.29
C SER A 432 23.03 10.76 5.44
N LEU A 433 23.27 9.49 5.10
CA LEU A 433 23.53 8.41 6.06
C LEU A 433 25.02 8.30 6.43
N ARG A 434 25.85 9.21 5.90
CA ARG A 434 27.30 9.32 6.11
C ARG A 434 27.75 10.76 6.29
N PHE A 435 28.15 11.14 7.50
CA PHE A 435 28.69 12.48 7.77
C PHE A 435 29.45 12.51 9.10
N THR A 436 30.16 13.63 9.34
CA THR A 436 30.84 13.92 10.60
C THR A 436 30.74 15.41 10.91
N THR A 437 30.41 15.73 12.15
CA THR A 437 30.33 17.07 12.72
C THR A 437 31.63 17.36 13.51
N PRO A 438 32.26 18.53 13.31
CA PRO A 438 33.41 18.95 14.11
C PRO A 438 33.15 18.91 15.63
N GLY A 439 34.15 18.51 16.41
CA GLY A 439 34.03 18.33 17.87
C GLY A 439 33.68 19.61 18.64
N ASP A 440 34.03 20.77 18.09
CA ASP A 440 33.80 22.11 18.63
C ASP A 440 32.45 22.73 18.21
N SER A 441 31.71 22.09 17.31
CA SER A 441 30.39 22.52 16.84
C SER A 441 29.28 21.61 17.39
N SER A 442 28.06 22.15 17.50
CA SER A 442 26.86 21.35 17.76
C SER A 442 26.38 20.70 16.46
N PRO A 443 25.95 19.42 16.45
CA PRO A 443 25.34 18.77 15.29
C PRO A 443 24.19 19.56 14.67
N LEU A 444 23.32 20.14 15.50
CA LEU A 444 22.19 20.94 15.01
C LEU A 444 22.65 22.30 14.49
N ALA A 445 23.65 22.92 15.12
CA ALA A 445 24.23 24.16 14.63
C ALA A 445 24.97 23.96 13.29
N GLU A 446 25.70 22.87 13.15
CA GLU A 446 26.42 22.47 11.94
C GLU A 446 25.45 22.11 10.81
N PHE A 447 24.38 21.39 11.13
CA PHE A 447 23.34 21.04 10.18
C PHE A 447 22.57 22.28 9.69
N LEU A 448 22.20 23.19 10.59
CA LEU A 448 21.45 24.40 10.22
C LEU A 448 22.34 25.44 9.52
N PHE A 449 23.58 25.63 9.97
CA PHE A 449 24.38 26.80 9.57
C PHE A 449 25.80 26.49 9.08
N GLY A 450 26.21 25.22 9.13
CA GLY A 450 27.51 24.74 8.68
C GLY A 450 27.37 23.92 7.40
N ASN A 451 27.90 22.69 7.41
CA ASN A 451 27.97 21.82 6.23
C ASN A 451 26.62 21.23 5.76
N GLY A 452 25.54 21.34 6.54
CA GLY A 452 24.20 20.95 6.12
C GLY A 452 23.92 19.44 6.06
N HIS A 453 24.86 18.56 6.38
CA HIS A 453 24.65 17.11 6.23
C HIS A 453 24.01 16.49 7.48
N GLY A 454 22.95 15.72 7.31
CA GLY A 454 22.26 15.03 8.40
C GLY A 454 21.21 14.04 7.89
N HIS A 455 20.65 13.21 8.76
CA HIS A 455 19.53 12.31 8.42
C HIS A 455 18.23 12.78 9.10
N CYS A 456 17.21 11.93 9.12
CA CYS A 456 15.87 12.25 9.63
C CYS A 456 15.85 12.92 11.01
N GLU A 457 16.73 12.53 11.94
CA GLU A 457 16.82 13.14 13.28
C GLU A 457 17.25 14.61 13.23
N HIS A 458 18.23 14.95 12.39
CA HIS A 458 18.69 16.34 12.19
C HIS A 458 17.58 17.18 11.55
N TYR A 459 16.91 16.64 10.52
CA TYR A 459 15.79 17.32 9.87
C TYR A 459 14.64 17.58 10.85
N ALA A 460 14.22 16.56 11.61
CA ALA A 460 13.14 16.67 12.58
C ALA A 460 13.48 17.67 13.69
N ALA A 461 14.65 17.56 14.31
CA ALA A 461 15.06 18.46 15.39
C ALA A 461 15.24 19.91 14.91
N ALA A 462 15.89 20.13 13.76
CA ALA A 462 16.04 21.45 13.16
C ALA A 462 14.68 22.10 12.83
N THR A 463 13.74 21.30 12.32
CA THR A 463 12.38 21.74 12.02
C THR A 463 11.66 22.18 13.28
N VAL A 464 11.70 21.38 14.33
CA VAL A 464 11.14 21.75 15.64
C VAL A 464 11.77 23.04 16.18
N LEU A 465 13.09 23.21 16.08
CA LEU A 465 13.74 24.45 16.51
C LEU A 465 13.23 25.67 15.75
N MET A 466 13.09 25.58 14.44
CA MET A 466 12.56 26.71 13.64
C MET A 466 11.08 26.98 13.90
N LEU A 467 10.25 25.93 14.00
CA LEU A 467 8.84 26.06 14.39
C LEU A 467 8.71 26.79 15.75
N ARG A 468 9.48 26.35 16.76
CA ARG A 468 9.51 26.99 18.08
C ARG A 468 10.04 28.43 18.02
N GLY A 469 11.01 28.70 17.16
CA GLY A 469 11.52 30.04 16.88
C GLY A 469 10.46 30.99 16.30
N LEU A 470 9.48 30.45 15.58
CA LEU A 470 8.31 31.16 15.06
C LEU A 470 7.12 31.17 16.02
N GLY A 471 7.26 30.64 17.23
CA GLY A 471 6.17 30.53 18.21
C GLY A 471 5.15 29.42 17.91
N ILE A 472 5.50 28.47 17.02
CA ILE A 472 4.67 27.31 16.70
C ILE A 472 5.07 26.14 17.61
N PRO A 473 4.16 25.65 18.48
CA PRO A 473 4.47 24.57 19.40
C PRO A 473 4.63 23.26 18.64
N SER A 474 5.71 22.56 18.95
CA SER A 474 6.13 21.39 18.17
C SER A 474 6.95 20.43 19.01
N ARG A 475 7.04 19.17 18.57
CA ARG A 475 7.85 18.11 19.19
C ARG A 475 8.45 17.19 18.12
N VAL A 476 9.44 16.39 18.49
CA VAL A 476 10.01 15.36 17.61
C VAL A 476 9.32 14.04 17.89
N ALA A 477 8.89 13.33 16.86
CA ALA A 477 8.37 11.96 16.94
C ALA A 477 9.30 10.98 16.24
N TYR A 478 9.38 9.77 16.77
CA TYR A 478 10.18 8.66 16.26
C TYR A 478 9.32 7.44 16.06
N GLY A 479 9.61 6.65 15.02
CA GLY A 479 8.99 5.35 14.80
C GLY A 479 9.22 4.87 13.37
N TYR A 480 8.17 4.58 12.61
CA TYR A 480 8.28 4.11 11.23
C TYR A 480 7.44 4.95 10.28
N ALA A 481 7.90 5.15 9.05
CA ALA A 481 7.15 5.87 8.02
C ALA A 481 7.15 5.11 6.69
N GLY A 482 5.99 5.06 6.02
CA GLY A 482 5.82 4.39 4.74
C GLY A 482 5.40 2.92 4.88
N GLY A 483 6.33 2.00 4.62
CA GLY A 483 6.10 0.55 4.66
C GLY A 483 5.63 -0.06 3.33
N ILE A 484 5.82 -1.37 3.19
CA ILE A 484 5.45 -2.15 2.01
C ILE A 484 4.02 -2.66 2.18
N ALA A 485 3.11 -2.28 1.28
CA ALA A 485 1.72 -2.69 1.31
C ALA A 485 1.48 -4.03 0.57
N ASP A 486 0.78 -4.97 1.21
CA ASP A 486 0.29 -6.22 0.64
C ASP A 486 -1.25 -6.22 0.64
N ALA A 487 -1.83 -6.05 -0.55
CA ALA A 487 -3.28 -5.98 -0.73
C ALA A 487 -3.97 -7.34 -0.57
N GLY A 488 -3.27 -8.45 -0.83
CA GLY A 488 -3.80 -9.80 -0.65
C GLY A 488 -4.01 -10.12 0.83
N GLN A 489 -3.15 -9.58 1.69
CA GLN A 489 -3.18 -9.81 3.14
C GLN A 489 -3.74 -8.63 3.95
N ARG A 490 -3.97 -7.48 3.31
CA ARG A 490 -4.36 -6.19 3.93
C ARG A 490 -3.36 -5.76 5.00
N LEU A 491 -2.08 -5.89 4.67
CA LEU A 491 -0.98 -5.77 5.61
C LEU A 491 0.05 -4.76 5.11
N PHE A 492 0.65 -4.02 6.03
CA PHE A 492 1.83 -3.18 5.81
C PHE A 492 3.01 -3.82 6.56
N ALA A 493 4.16 -3.93 5.90
CA ALA A 493 5.39 -4.42 6.51
C ALA A 493 6.43 -3.29 6.55
N PHE A 494 6.97 -3.04 7.74
CA PHE A 494 8.00 -2.03 7.99
C PHE A 494 9.31 -2.72 8.31
N ARG A 495 10.34 -2.32 7.56
CA ARG A 495 11.72 -2.78 7.71
C ARG A 495 12.48 -1.87 8.67
N ASP A 496 13.63 -2.33 9.12
CA ASP A 496 14.60 -1.50 9.86
C ASP A 496 14.96 -0.19 9.12
N SER A 497 15.04 -0.25 7.78
CA SER A 497 15.26 0.93 6.91
C SER A 497 14.11 1.93 6.88
N ASP A 498 12.92 1.53 7.30
CA ASP A 498 11.73 2.39 7.31
C ASP A 498 11.58 3.11 8.67
N PHE A 499 12.53 2.92 9.60
CA PHE A 499 12.60 3.66 10.86
C PHE A 499 12.92 5.14 10.60
N HIS A 500 12.13 6.03 11.18
CA HIS A 500 12.09 7.44 10.80
C HIS A 500 11.83 8.38 11.98
N ALA A 501 12.28 9.62 11.84
CA ALA A 501 12.04 10.70 12.78
C ALA A 501 11.44 11.90 12.04
N TRP A 502 10.41 12.53 12.60
CA TRP A 502 9.72 13.67 12.00
C TRP A 502 9.34 14.72 13.05
N ALA A 503 8.98 15.91 12.59
CA ALA A 503 8.42 16.94 13.46
C ALA A 503 6.89 16.83 13.50
N GLU A 504 6.31 17.09 14.67
CA GLU A 504 4.87 17.24 14.85
C GLU A 504 4.56 18.65 15.36
N VAL A 505 3.46 19.21 14.88
CA VAL A 505 2.97 20.54 15.21
C VAL A 505 1.67 20.42 15.98
N LEU A 506 1.57 21.14 17.10
CA LEU A 506 0.33 21.26 17.86
C LEU A 506 -0.53 22.38 17.27
N THR A 507 -1.60 21.99 16.58
CA THR A 507 -2.55 22.93 15.96
C THR A 507 -3.43 23.63 17.02
N PRO A 508 -4.10 24.75 16.65
CA PRO A 508 -4.91 25.54 17.59
C PRO A 508 -6.08 24.80 18.24
N ASP A 509 -6.59 23.76 17.57
CA ASP A 509 -7.61 22.80 18.03
C ASP A 509 -7.03 21.63 18.87
N GLN A 510 -5.78 21.76 19.34
CA GLN A 510 -5.09 20.78 20.21
C GLN A 510 -4.89 19.41 19.55
N GLN A 511 -4.59 19.39 18.24
CA GLN A 511 -4.27 18.16 17.52
C GLN A 511 -2.78 18.16 17.15
N TRP A 512 -2.12 17.02 17.33
CA TRP A 512 -0.78 16.81 16.80
C TRP A 512 -0.87 16.45 15.32
N LYS A 513 -0.16 17.20 14.48
CA LYS A 513 -0.11 17.01 13.04
C LYS A 513 1.33 16.86 12.57
N ILE A 514 1.55 15.94 11.65
CA ILE A 514 2.87 15.67 11.07
C ILE A 514 3.32 16.86 10.22
N PHE A 515 4.57 17.26 10.38
CA PHE A 515 5.26 18.19 9.50
C PHE A 515 6.65 17.64 9.19
N ASP A 516 6.68 16.61 8.34
CA ASP A 516 7.95 16.02 7.94
C ASP A 516 8.62 16.86 6.85
N THR A 517 9.78 17.41 7.17
CA THR A 517 10.65 18.17 6.26
C THR A 517 11.77 17.31 5.70
N THR A 518 11.88 16.05 6.16
CA THR A 518 12.78 15.08 5.56
C THR A 518 12.37 14.90 4.12
N PRO A 519 13.31 15.03 3.17
CA PRO A 519 12.92 15.03 1.79
C PRO A 519 12.65 13.60 1.31
N VAL A 520 11.67 13.42 0.41
CA VAL A 520 11.21 12.10 -0.04
C VAL A 520 12.25 11.46 -0.97
N VAL A 521 13.17 10.72 -0.36
CA VAL A 521 14.10 9.81 -1.04
C VAL A 521 13.56 8.39 -0.87
N GLU A 522 13.06 7.79 -1.94
CA GLU A 522 12.75 6.36 -1.94
C GLU A 522 14.01 5.58 -2.30
N VAL A 523 14.48 4.74 -1.37
CA VAL A 523 15.62 3.84 -1.61
C VAL A 523 15.18 2.41 -1.35
N ASP A 524 15.34 1.56 -2.35
CA ASP A 524 15.24 0.12 -2.26
C ASP A 524 16.58 -0.52 -2.69
N ALA A 525 16.72 -1.83 -2.48
CA ALA A 525 17.83 -2.64 -2.95
C ALA A 525 18.15 -2.48 -4.44
N ASP A 526 17.10 -2.28 -5.25
CA ASP A 526 17.18 -2.30 -6.70
C ASP A 526 16.89 -0.94 -7.34
N PHE A 527 16.51 0.09 -6.57
CA PHE A 527 16.34 1.45 -7.09
C PHE A 527 16.44 2.56 -6.04
N PHE A 528 16.74 3.76 -6.50
CA PHE A 528 16.68 5.04 -5.81
C PHE A 528 15.77 5.96 -6.62
N ARG A 529 14.92 6.73 -5.96
CA ARG A 529 14.11 7.78 -6.56
C ARG A 529 14.07 8.99 -5.64
N ALA A 530 14.31 10.17 -6.20
CA ALA A 530 14.14 11.44 -5.49
C ALA A 530 13.70 12.55 -6.45
N VAL A 531 13.18 13.63 -5.89
CA VAL A 531 12.85 14.87 -6.62
C VAL A 531 13.97 15.89 -6.38
N GLY A 532 14.24 16.81 -7.30
CA GLY A 532 15.39 17.71 -7.22
C GLY A 532 15.44 18.54 -5.95
N GLN A 533 14.31 19.03 -5.47
CA GLN A 533 14.16 19.78 -4.22
C GLN A 533 14.59 18.98 -2.97
N THR A 534 14.72 17.66 -3.11
CA THR A 534 15.24 16.75 -2.09
C THR A 534 16.76 16.63 -2.13
N LEU A 535 17.37 16.83 -3.29
CA LEU A 535 18.79 16.58 -3.53
C LEU A 535 19.62 17.86 -3.69
N ILE A 536 18.97 18.94 -4.13
CA ILE A 536 19.62 20.13 -4.66
C ILE A 536 19.03 21.36 -3.97
N ALA A 537 19.89 22.21 -3.43
CA ALA A 537 19.55 23.59 -3.08
C ALA A 537 19.94 24.52 -4.20
N LEU A 538 19.12 25.55 -4.42
CA LEU A 538 19.51 26.69 -5.22
C LEU A 538 19.19 27.98 -4.46
N PRO A 539 20.07 29.00 -4.52
CA PRO A 539 19.71 30.35 -4.10
C PRO A 539 18.44 30.81 -4.81
N GLU A 540 17.56 31.55 -4.13
CA GLU A 540 16.29 32.00 -4.70
C GLU A 540 16.47 32.82 -6.00
N ALA A 541 17.54 33.62 -6.07
CA ALA A 541 17.94 34.31 -7.30
C ALA A 541 18.23 33.33 -8.44
N ALA A 542 19.00 32.27 -8.16
CA ALA A 542 19.35 31.25 -9.15
C ALA A 542 18.15 30.37 -9.55
N ALA A 543 17.17 30.17 -8.66
CA ALA A 543 15.95 29.42 -8.96
C ALA A 543 15.13 30.08 -10.09
N ASN A 544 15.22 31.40 -10.25
CA ASN A 544 14.48 32.16 -11.26
C ASN A 544 15.29 32.46 -12.52
N GLU A 545 16.61 32.24 -12.48
CA GLU A 545 17.53 32.47 -13.60
C GLU A 545 17.71 31.21 -14.46
N ILE A 546 18.07 31.41 -15.73
CA ILE A 546 18.51 30.32 -16.61
C ILE A 546 19.96 30.00 -16.26
N VAL A 547 20.20 28.79 -15.76
CA VAL A 547 21.50 28.28 -15.37
C VAL A 547 21.96 27.19 -16.34
N SER A 548 23.27 27.07 -16.54
CA SER A 548 23.88 25.89 -17.16
C SER A 548 24.44 25.02 -16.05
N ALA A 549 24.00 23.77 -15.96
CA ALA A 549 24.35 22.85 -14.90
C ALA A 549 24.84 21.51 -15.45
N ASP A 550 25.93 21.00 -14.89
CA ASP A 550 26.43 19.65 -15.12
C ASP A 550 25.90 18.76 -14.00
N ILE A 551 24.90 17.94 -14.32
CA ILE A 551 24.29 16.99 -13.39
C ILE A 551 25.05 15.68 -13.52
N THR A 552 25.67 15.22 -12.44
CA THR A 552 26.39 13.93 -12.40
C THR A 552 25.93 13.11 -11.20
N ILE A 553 25.51 11.88 -11.48
CA ILE A 553 25.18 10.82 -10.52
C ILE A 553 26.39 9.88 -10.51
N ASP A 554 27.13 9.83 -9.40
CA ASP A 554 28.27 8.94 -9.27
C ASP A 554 27.80 7.48 -9.16
N MET A 555 28.17 6.68 -10.17
CA MET A 555 27.82 5.26 -10.28
C MET A 555 29.03 4.35 -10.08
N SER A 556 30.16 4.87 -9.58
CA SER A 556 31.42 4.14 -9.43
C SER A 556 31.27 2.84 -8.62
N ASP A 557 30.51 2.89 -7.53
CA ASP A 557 30.21 1.73 -6.67
C ASP A 557 29.33 0.65 -7.34
N TYR A 558 28.70 0.94 -8.48
CA TYR A 558 27.80 0.04 -9.21
C TYR A 558 28.41 -0.54 -10.50
N SER A 559 29.67 -0.21 -10.79
CA SER A 559 30.39 -0.65 -12.00
C SER A 559 30.82 -2.13 -11.95
N SER A 560 29.88 -3.07 -12.03
CA SER A 560 30.24 -4.49 -12.15
C SER A 560 30.55 -4.87 -13.61
N THR A 561 31.76 -5.37 -13.85
CA THR A 561 32.34 -5.78 -15.15
C THR A 561 31.92 -7.19 -15.61
N SER A 562 30.85 -7.77 -15.06
CA SER A 562 30.41 -9.12 -15.44
C SER A 562 29.33 -9.10 -16.51
N SER A 563 29.50 -9.91 -17.56
CA SER A 563 28.57 -10.02 -18.69
C SER A 563 27.17 -10.56 -18.35
N ASN A 564 26.94 -10.96 -17.09
CA ASN A 564 25.68 -11.52 -16.59
C ASN A 564 25.13 -10.78 -15.35
N ALA A 565 25.69 -9.63 -14.97
CA ALA A 565 25.12 -8.81 -13.89
C ALA A 565 23.94 -7.96 -14.41
N PRO A 566 22.88 -7.75 -13.60
CA PRO A 566 21.79 -6.87 -13.98
C PRO A 566 22.31 -5.43 -14.15
N VAL A 567 21.96 -4.80 -15.28
CA VAL A 567 22.40 -3.44 -15.64
C VAL A 567 21.79 -2.44 -14.66
N PHE A 568 22.60 -1.95 -13.73
CA PHE A 568 22.26 -0.75 -12.96
C PHE A 568 22.49 0.47 -13.84
N GLY A 569 21.48 1.32 -13.92
CA GLY A 569 21.49 2.56 -14.66
C GLY A 569 21.10 3.73 -13.79
N ALA A 570 21.38 4.94 -14.28
CA ALA A 570 20.97 6.19 -13.68
C ALA A 570 20.26 7.03 -14.74
N ALA A 571 19.28 7.82 -14.32
CA ALA A 571 18.55 8.74 -15.16
C ALA A 571 18.04 9.92 -14.33
N SER A 572 17.81 11.04 -15.01
CA SER A 572 17.04 12.14 -14.47
C SER A 572 15.93 12.52 -15.46
N SER A 573 15.00 13.38 -15.06
CA SER A 573 14.02 13.93 -16.01
C SER A 573 14.65 14.77 -17.12
N PHE A 574 15.94 15.08 -17.04
CA PHE A 574 16.70 15.67 -18.15
C PHE A 574 17.41 14.66 -19.06
N GLY A 575 17.32 13.37 -18.77
CA GLY A 575 17.81 12.30 -19.65
C GLY A 575 18.30 11.06 -18.91
N VAL A 576 18.39 9.96 -19.65
CA VAL A 576 19.02 8.69 -19.27
C VAL A 576 20.54 8.82 -19.29
N GLY A 577 21.17 8.29 -18.27
CA GLY A 577 22.61 8.30 -18.07
C GLY A 577 23.00 8.90 -16.72
N ALA A 578 24.22 8.59 -16.30
CA ALA A 578 24.80 9.09 -15.07
C ALA A 578 25.23 10.56 -15.15
N SER A 579 25.34 11.15 -16.34
CA SER A 579 25.72 12.55 -16.50
C SER A 579 24.92 13.24 -17.60
N LYS A 580 24.45 14.45 -17.33
CA LYS A 580 23.72 15.32 -18.27
C LYS A 580 24.12 16.77 -18.07
N GLN A 581 24.45 17.44 -19.18
CA GLN A 581 24.56 18.90 -19.21
C GLN A 581 23.21 19.50 -19.56
N VAL A 582 22.74 20.45 -18.76
CA VAL A 582 21.42 21.06 -18.96
C VAL A 582 21.51 22.58 -18.93
N LYS A 583 20.67 23.24 -19.73
CA LYS A 583 20.47 24.69 -19.70
C LYS A 583 19.00 24.98 -19.45
N VAL A 584 18.66 25.22 -18.18
CA VAL A 584 17.27 25.27 -17.67
C VAL A 584 17.13 26.38 -16.63
N ARG A 585 15.91 26.77 -16.24
CA ARG A 585 15.76 27.63 -15.06
C ARG A 585 16.15 26.87 -13.80
N GLY A 586 16.74 27.52 -12.81
CA GLY A 586 17.13 26.83 -11.58
C GLY A 586 15.99 26.04 -10.93
N ARG A 587 14.78 26.60 -10.87
CA ARG A 587 13.59 25.89 -10.33
C ARG A 587 13.29 24.58 -11.04
N GLU A 588 13.58 24.46 -12.33
CA GLU A 588 13.37 23.22 -13.09
C GLU A 588 14.29 22.11 -12.56
N ILE A 589 15.49 22.45 -12.08
CA ILE A 589 16.39 21.49 -11.41
C ILE A 589 15.78 21.00 -10.10
N LEU A 590 15.10 21.86 -9.34
CA LEU A 590 14.39 21.48 -8.10
C LEU A 590 13.16 20.62 -8.39
N GLU A 591 12.48 20.84 -9.51
CA GLU A 591 11.31 20.07 -9.93
C GLU A 591 11.66 18.77 -10.69
N ALA A 592 12.94 18.56 -11.00
CA ALA A 592 13.41 17.39 -11.71
C ALA A 592 13.23 16.10 -10.89
N ALA A 593 13.20 14.96 -11.57
CA ALA A 593 13.22 13.67 -10.90
C ALA A 593 14.53 12.94 -11.19
N PHE A 594 15.03 12.19 -10.20
CA PHE A 594 16.30 11.47 -10.26
C PHE A 594 16.07 10.02 -9.90
N PHE A 595 16.65 9.13 -10.69
CA PHE A 595 16.47 7.69 -10.59
C PHE A 595 17.81 6.97 -10.72
N VAL A 596 18.02 5.97 -9.89
CA VAL A 596 19.11 5.00 -10.02
C VAL A 596 18.53 3.62 -9.81
N GLY A 597 19.02 2.58 -10.48
CA GLY A 597 18.59 1.22 -10.19
C GLY A 597 18.65 0.28 -11.38
N ARG A 598 18.07 -0.92 -11.20
CA ARG A 598 17.83 -1.87 -12.28
C ARG A 598 16.74 -1.33 -13.19
N MET A 599 17.17 -0.69 -14.27
CA MET A 599 16.26 -0.05 -15.20
C MET A 599 16.52 -0.54 -16.62
N GLY A 600 15.43 -0.71 -17.37
CA GLY A 600 15.54 -0.70 -18.81
C GLY A 600 15.57 0.74 -19.31
N SER A 601 16.24 0.97 -20.43
CA SER A 601 16.21 2.25 -21.10
C SER A 601 16.21 2.10 -22.62
N ALA A 602 15.74 3.14 -23.28
CA ALA A 602 15.75 3.25 -24.73
C ALA A 602 15.94 4.71 -25.13
N ILE A 603 16.64 4.92 -26.24
CA ILE A 603 16.85 6.24 -26.84
C ILE A 603 16.25 6.20 -28.24
N PHE A 604 15.42 7.18 -28.55
CA PHE A 604 14.69 7.31 -29.81
C PHE A 604 15.19 8.53 -30.55
N ASN A 605 15.97 8.31 -31.61
CA ASN A 605 16.48 9.39 -32.44
C ASN A 605 15.41 9.83 -33.44
N ALA A 606 15.09 11.12 -33.42
CA ALA A 606 14.28 11.82 -34.41
C ALA A 606 15.16 12.82 -35.18
N THR A 607 14.64 13.32 -36.31
CA THR A 607 15.32 14.37 -37.11
C THR A 607 15.55 15.63 -36.28
N GLU A 608 14.62 15.88 -35.36
CA GLU A 608 14.67 16.91 -34.34
C GLU A 608 15.19 16.24 -33.04
N GLY A 609 16.46 15.84 -32.93
CA GLY A 609 17.03 15.40 -31.62
C GLY A 609 16.55 14.01 -31.14
N HIS A 610 16.72 13.69 -29.86
CA HIS A 610 16.43 12.35 -29.33
C HIS A 610 15.55 12.40 -28.09
N ASP A 611 14.58 11.49 -27.99
CA ASP A 611 13.83 11.26 -26.76
C ASP A 611 14.38 10.05 -26.04
N GLU A 612 14.17 10.03 -24.72
CA GLU A 612 14.74 9.01 -23.86
C GLU A 612 13.62 8.40 -23.03
N ALA A 613 13.70 7.10 -22.78
CA ALA A 613 12.81 6.42 -21.87
C ALA A 613 13.59 5.55 -20.90
N ALA A 614 13.12 5.51 -19.66
CA ALA A 614 13.57 4.59 -18.65
C ALA A 614 12.39 3.95 -17.94
N TRP A 615 12.52 2.69 -17.58
CA TRP A 615 11.48 1.97 -16.86
C TRP A 615 12.07 1.03 -15.84
N PHE A 616 11.30 0.78 -14.80
CA PHE A 616 11.66 -0.10 -13.70
C PHE A 616 10.73 -1.30 -13.69
N GLY A 617 11.18 -2.42 -13.12
CA GLY A 617 10.34 -3.59 -12.88
C GLY A 617 9.62 -4.15 -14.11
N TYR A 618 8.50 -4.82 -13.86
CA TYR A 618 7.66 -5.46 -14.86
C TYR A 618 6.34 -4.70 -15.05
N THR A 619 5.89 -4.59 -16.29
CA THR A 619 4.57 -4.07 -16.68
C THR A 619 3.88 -5.10 -17.59
N THR A 620 2.56 -5.01 -17.78
CA THR A 620 1.85 -5.91 -18.72
C THR A 620 2.14 -5.65 -20.19
N PHE A 621 2.76 -4.51 -20.50
CA PHE A 621 3.07 -4.05 -21.85
C PHE A 621 4.58 -3.93 -22.05
N ASP A 622 5.04 -3.85 -23.30
CA ASP A 622 6.44 -3.57 -23.59
C ASP A 622 6.71 -2.06 -23.62
N PRO A 623 7.53 -1.51 -22.71
CA PRO A 623 7.85 -0.07 -22.67
C PRO A 623 8.51 0.47 -23.94
N ARG A 624 9.20 -0.37 -24.73
CA ARG A 624 10.00 0.07 -25.87
C ARG A 624 9.17 0.64 -27.04
N PRO A 625 8.21 -0.10 -27.62
CA PRO A 625 7.34 0.45 -28.67
C PRO A 625 6.52 1.64 -28.17
N ILE A 626 6.11 1.62 -26.90
CA ILE A 626 5.34 2.70 -26.29
C ILE A 626 6.15 4.00 -26.21
N ALA A 627 7.42 3.90 -25.79
CA ALA A 627 8.27 5.07 -25.74
C ALA A 627 8.57 5.63 -27.14
N ALA A 628 8.60 4.79 -28.18
CA ALA A 628 8.66 5.23 -29.57
C ALA A 628 7.40 6.02 -29.99
N ASP A 629 6.22 5.52 -29.65
CA ASP A 629 4.94 6.20 -29.92
C ASP A 629 4.87 7.56 -29.20
N VAL A 630 5.32 7.59 -27.93
CA VAL A 630 5.39 8.81 -27.11
C VAL A 630 6.34 9.85 -27.73
N ALA A 631 7.52 9.42 -28.19
CA ALA A 631 8.47 10.28 -28.87
C ALA A 631 7.88 10.86 -30.16
N GLY A 632 7.28 10.01 -31.00
CA GLY A 632 6.60 10.43 -32.23
C GLY A 632 5.47 11.43 -31.97
N PHE A 633 4.66 11.19 -30.93
CA PHE A 633 3.62 12.11 -30.49
C PHE A 633 4.17 13.47 -30.06
N ARG A 634 5.27 13.50 -29.28
CA ARG A 634 5.90 14.76 -28.85
C ARG A 634 6.42 15.56 -30.03
N THR A 635 7.09 14.92 -30.99
CA THR A 635 7.54 15.58 -32.23
C THR A 635 6.37 16.20 -32.97
N ALA A 636 5.28 15.47 -33.14
CA ALA A 636 4.07 15.99 -33.77
C ALA A 636 3.47 17.18 -33.02
N ALA A 637 3.43 17.13 -31.67
CA ALA A 637 2.99 18.25 -30.86
C ALA A 637 3.86 19.49 -31.07
N GLY A 638 5.19 19.35 -31.12
CA GLY A 638 6.12 20.44 -31.41
C GLY A 638 5.88 21.10 -32.77
N GLN A 639 5.57 20.31 -33.79
CA GLN A 639 5.27 20.81 -35.14
C GLN A 639 4.00 21.66 -35.19
N ILE A 640 2.99 21.36 -34.38
CA ILE A 640 1.77 22.18 -34.27
C ILE A 640 2.11 23.59 -33.79
N PHE A 641 2.93 23.69 -32.76
CA PHE A 641 3.37 24.98 -32.20
C PHE A 641 4.49 25.65 -32.99
N ARG A 642 5.04 24.99 -34.03
CA ARG A 642 6.25 25.39 -34.77
C ARG A 642 7.41 25.70 -33.83
N ASP A 643 7.56 24.87 -32.81
CA ASP A 643 8.59 25.03 -31.81
C ASP A 643 9.89 24.34 -32.25
N ASN A 644 10.82 25.13 -32.76
CA ASN A 644 12.11 24.63 -33.24
C ASN A 644 13.14 24.45 -32.11
N GLU A 645 12.79 24.70 -30.84
CA GLU A 645 13.72 24.56 -29.72
C GLU A 645 14.10 23.12 -29.42
N ASN A 646 13.29 22.17 -29.90
CA ASN A 646 13.60 20.76 -29.98
C ASN A 646 14.29 20.17 -28.73
N ARG A 647 13.61 20.28 -27.59
CA ARG A 647 14.15 19.80 -26.32
C ARG A 647 13.84 18.31 -26.13
N PRO A 648 14.85 17.46 -25.87
CA PRO A 648 14.63 16.05 -25.57
C PRO A 648 13.72 15.92 -24.34
N ALA A 649 12.87 14.91 -24.33
CA ALA A 649 12.05 14.57 -23.17
C ALA A 649 12.40 13.19 -22.62
N THR A 650 12.37 13.06 -21.29
CA THR A 650 12.56 11.76 -20.63
C THR A 650 11.23 11.19 -20.16
N PHE A 651 10.90 9.99 -20.63
CA PHE A 651 9.69 9.25 -20.26
C PHE A 651 10.01 8.16 -19.24
N PHE A 652 9.42 8.25 -18.05
CA PHE A 652 9.60 7.25 -16.99
C PHE A 652 8.37 6.38 -16.80
N ILE A 653 8.55 5.06 -16.79
CA ILE A 653 7.50 4.10 -16.43
C ILE A 653 7.89 3.40 -15.12
N LEU A 654 7.06 3.59 -14.10
CA LEU A 654 7.27 3.11 -12.74
C LEU A 654 6.10 2.17 -12.36
N PRO A 655 6.28 0.84 -12.41
CA PRO A 655 5.28 -0.05 -11.87
C PRO A 655 5.23 0.05 -10.34
N ASP A 656 4.02 0.07 -9.78
CA ASP A 656 3.77 0.08 -8.33
C ASP A 656 2.66 -0.92 -7.93
N GLY A 657 2.31 -0.93 -6.65
CA GLY A 657 1.30 -1.84 -6.07
C GLY A 657 -0.16 -1.51 -6.42
N ARG A 658 -0.44 -0.59 -7.35
CA ARG A 658 -1.81 -0.21 -7.72
C ARG A 658 -2.54 -1.32 -8.48
N ASN A 659 -3.87 -1.34 -8.34
CA ASN A 659 -4.75 -2.24 -9.10
C ASN A 659 -4.87 -1.79 -10.58
N ALA A 660 -5.21 -2.73 -11.47
CA ALA A 660 -5.62 -2.39 -12.83
C ALA A 660 -6.83 -1.43 -12.81
N GLY A 661 -6.77 -0.41 -13.65
CA GLY A 661 -7.67 0.75 -13.70
C GLY A 661 -7.19 1.96 -12.88
N ALA A 662 -6.03 1.90 -12.22
CA ALA A 662 -5.46 3.00 -11.44
C ALA A 662 -4.02 3.32 -11.90
N PHE A 663 -3.84 4.52 -12.45
CA PHE A 663 -2.55 5.03 -12.92
C PHE A 663 -2.42 6.53 -12.62
N VAL A 664 -1.19 7.04 -12.63
CA VAL A 664 -0.88 8.47 -12.54
C VAL A 664 0.12 8.81 -13.63
N ALA A 665 -0.18 9.83 -14.43
CA ALA A 665 0.80 10.51 -15.28
C ALA A 665 1.05 11.89 -14.68
N ALA A 666 2.31 12.27 -14.55
CA ALA A 666 2.69 13.57 -14.02
C ALA A 666 3.90 14.12 -14.77
N ARG A 667 3.78 15.36 -15.24
CA ARG A 667 4.90 16.11 -15.79
C ARG A 667 5.97 16.42 -14.73
N ARG A 668 7.23 16.37 -15.16
CA ARG A 668 8.41 16.89 -14.44
C ARG A 668 9.23 17.78 -15.37
N ALA A 669 10.15 18.54 -14.80
CA ALA A 669 11.08 19.32 -15.60
C ALA A 669 11.83 18.42 -16.58
N GLY A 670 11.66 18.65 -17.89
CA GLY A 670 12.28 17.85 -18.94
C GLY A 670 11.66 16.47 -19.22
N GLY A 671 10.58 16.07 -18.53
CA GLY A 671 10.06 14.70 -18.70
C GLY A 671 8.64 14.44 -18.18
N VAL A 672 8.21 13.20 -18.28
CA VAL A 672 6.92 12.71 -17.76
C VAL A 672 7.14 11.42 -17.00
N ILE A 673 6.56 11.33 -15.81
CA ILE A 673 6.54 10.11 -15.00
C ILE A 673 5.17 9.46 -15.11
N VAL A 674 5.16 8.16 -15.33
CA VAL A 674 3.97 7.32 -15.39
C VAL A 674 4.09 6.24 -14.35
N GLN A 675 3.24 6.32 -13.34
CA GLN A 675 3.10 5.29 -12.33
C GLN A 675 1.88 4.42 -12.65
N VAL A 676 2.10 3.12 -12.80
CA VAL A 676 1.08 2.17 -13.24
C VAL A 676 1.08 0.93 -12.35
N GLY A 677 -0.08 0.35 -12.10
CA GLY A 677 -0.13 -0.98 -11.51
C GLY A 677 0.52 -2.01 -12.42
N VAL A 678 1.13 -3.06 -11.86
CA VAL A 678 1.77 -4.14 -12.66
C VAL A 678 0.81 -4.75 -13.69
N GLY A 679 -0.49 -4.78 -13.37
CA GLY A 679 -1.59 -5.27 -14.21
C GLY A 679 -2.22 -4.25 -15.17
N GLU A 680 -1.78 -2.99 -15.19
CA GLU A 680 -2.37 -1.93 -16.01
C GLU A 680 -1.95 -2.08 -17.48
N PRO A 681 -2.89 -2.18 -18.43
CA PRO A 681 -2.57 -2.18 -19.86
C PRO A 681 -2.24 -0.77 -20.37
N TRP A 682 -1.50 -0.68 -21.48
CA TRP A 682 -1.27 0.59 -22.19
C TRP A 682 -2.53 1.04 -22.96
N SER A 683 -3.58 1.34 -22.21
CA SER A 683 -4.93 1.65 -22.69
C SER A 683 -5.08 3.09 -23.19
N GLY A 684 -6.13 3.38 -23.97
CA GLY A 684 -6.49 4.74 -24.39
C GLY A 684 -6.46 5.79 -23.27
N PRO A 685 -7.07 5.55 -22.09
CA PRO A 685 -6.98 6.47 -20.95
C PRO A 685 -5.54 6.77 -20.50
N VAL A 686 -4.66 5.76 -20.43
CA VAL A 686 -3.25 5.96 -20.07
C VAL A 686 -2.55 6.82 -21.13
N ARG A 687 -2.75 6.50 -22.42
CA ARG A 687 -2.18 7.27 -23.55
C ARG A 687 -2.62 8.73 -23.51
N ILE A 688 -3.91 9.00 -23.30
CA ILE A 688 -4.47 10.35 -23.25
C ILE A 688 -3.89 11.14 -22.07
N ALA A 689 -3.74 10.51 -20.91
CA ALA A 689 -3.13 11.16 -19.75
C ALA A 689 -1.67 11.53 -20.01
N VAL A 690 -0.88 10.59 -20.54
CA VAL A 690 0.53 10.82 -20.89
C VAL A 690 0.67 11.92 -21.95
N ALA A 691 -0.13 11.86 -23.01
CA ALA A 691 -0.18 12.88 -24.04
C ALA A 691 -0.55 14.26 -23.49
N SER A 692 -1.45 14.32 -22.52
CA SER A 692 -1.84 15.57 -21.84
C SER A 692 -0.65 16.16 -21.07
N GLU A 693 0.10 15.34 -20.31
CA GLU A 693 1.30 15.78 -19.57
C GLU A 693 2.45 16.21 -20.51
N ILE A 694 2.55 15.62 -21.70
CA ILE A 694 3.51 16.06 -22.72
C ILE A 694 3.12 17.44 -23.25
N LEU A 695 1.84 17.64 -23.59
CA LEU A 695 1.34 18.89 -24.14
C LEU A 695 1.42 20.07 -23.17
N LYS A 696 1.47 19.79 -21.85
CA LYS A 696 1.64 20.84 -20.82
C LYS A 696 2.92 21.66 -20.96
N ALA A 697 3.94 21.12 -21.64
CA ALA A 697 5.15 21.85 -22.01
C ALA A 697 4.87 23.12 -22.84
N TRP A 698 3.80 23.08 -23.64
CA TRP A 698 3.33 24.22 -24.42
C TRP A 698 2.14 24.88 -23.75
N ILE A 699 1.11 24.12 -23.39
CA ILE A 699 -0.14 24.63 -22.80
C ILE A 699 -0.08 24.57 -21.27
N GLY A 700 -0.03 25.72 -20.60
CA GLY A 700 0.12 25.84 -19.15
C GLY A 700 1.48 26.37 -18.72
N GLU A 701 2.56 25.99 -19.43
CA GLU A 701 3.90 26.56 -19.16
C GLU A 701 4.22 27.78 -20.05
N ARG A 702 4.02 27.67 -21.37
CA ARG A 702 4.45 28.69 -22.34
C ARG A 702 3.30 29.47 -22.96
N LEU A 703 2.15 28.82 -23.09
CA LEU A 703 0.87 29.40 -23.46
C LEU A 703 -0.08 29.21 -22.28
N PHE A 704 -0.43 30.30 -21.63
CA PHE A 704 -1.38 30.32 -20.52
C PHE A 704 -2.49 31.32 -20.84
N ILE A 705 -3.75 30.97 -20.56
CA ILE A 705 -4.91 31.84 -20.81
C ILE A 705 -5.74 31.93 -19.53
N GLY A 706 -6.00 33.16 -19.08
CA GLY A 706 -6.77 33.43 -17.87
C GLY A 706 -5.90 33.88 -16.69
N PRO A 707 -6.47 33.95 -15.47
CA PRO A 707 -5.74 34.36 -14.28
C PRO A 707 -4.67 33.32 -13.92
N SER A 708 -3.45 33.82 -13.72
CA SER A 708 -2.26 33.04 -13.33
C SER A 708 -1.70 33.47 -11.98
N ALA A 709 -2.44 34.30 -11.23
CA ALA A 709 -2.04 34.72 -9.90
C ALA A 709 -2.17 33.54 -8.91
N PRO A 710 -1.27 33.43 -7.92
CA PRO A 710 -1.34 32.39 -6.90
C PRO A 710 -2.73 32.27 -6.26
N GLY A 711 -3.31 31.07 -6.27
CA GLY A 711 -4.65 30.78 -5.74
C GLY A 711 -5.80 31.03 -6.71
N GLN A 712 -5.52 31.46 -7.94
CA GLN A 712 -6.52 31.69 -9.00
C GLN A 712 -6.33 30.79 -10.23
N GLU A 713 -5.28 29.97 -10.26
CA GLU A 713 -4.91 29.15 -11.43
C GLU A 713 -5.99 28.13 -11.81
N ALA A 714 -6.76 27.68 -10.81
CA ALA A 714 -7.86 26.74 -11.03
C ALA A 714 -8.98 27.30 -11.92
N GLU A 715 -9.12 28.63 -12.02
CA GLU A 715 -10.06 29.25 -12.97
C GLU A 715 -9.64 29.00 -14.42
N SER A 716 -8.34 28.79 -14.67
CA SER A 716 -7.76 28.55 -16.00
C SER A 716 -7.71 27.05 -16.38
N TYR A 717 -8.19 26.14 -15.52
CA TYR A 717 -8.15 24.69 -15.80
C TYR A 717 -9.03 24.24 -16.97
N TRP A 718 -10.07 25.01 -17.34
CA TRP A 718 -10.78 24.75 -18.60
C TRP A 718 -9.82 24.80 -19.80
N PHE A 719 -8.78 25.64 -19.74
CA PHE A 719 -7.77 25.79 -20.77
C PHE A 719 -6.59 24.85 -20.51
N THR A 720 -5.89 24.99 -19.39
CA THR A 720 -4.62 24.29 -19.13
C THR A 720 -4.76 22.78 -18.99
N GLU A 721 -5.94 22.30 -18.58
CA GLU A 721 -6.25 20.87 -18.50
C GLU A 721 -7.25 20.46 -19.58
N GLY A 722 -8.35 21.21 -19.75
CA GLY A 722 -9.42 20.86 -20.67
C GLY A 722 -9.03 20.93 -22.15
N VAL A 723 -8.54 22.08 -22.62
CA VAL A 723 -8.08 22.25 -24.03
C VAL A 723 -6.90 21.32 -24.31
N THR A 724 -5.98 21.17 -23.35
CA THR A 724 -4.87 20.21 -23.41
C THR A 724 -5.38 18.78 -23.63
N ARG A 725 -6.38 18.34 -22.87
CA ARG A 725 -6.96 16.99 -22.98
C ARG A 725 -7.69 16.77 -24.30
N HIS A 726 -8.37 17.80 -24.84
CA HIS A 726 -8.93 17.75 -26.19
C HIS A 726 -7.84 17.52 -27.24
N LEU A 727 -6.77 18.33 -27.21
CA LEU A 727 -5.68 18.24 -28.18
C LEU A 727 -4.94 16.90 -28.07
N ALA A 728 -4.70 16.41 -26.84
CA ALA A 728 -4.10 15.10 -26.59
C ALA A 728 -4.89 13.98 -27.29
N ARG A 729 -6.19 13.91 -27.02
CA ARG A 729 -7.10 12.92 -27.61
C ARG A 729 -7.15 13.04 -29.13
N ASP A 730 -7.30 14.24 -29.66
CA ASP A 730 -7.46 14.46 -31.09
C ASP A 730 -6.19 14.11 -31.88
N LEU A 731 -5.01 14.45 -31.36
CA LEU A 731 -3.73 14.07 -31.97
C LEU A 731 -3.48 12.57 -31.90
N LEU A 732 -3.69 11.95 -30.74
CA LEU A 732 -3.56 10.49 -30.63
C LEU A 732 -4.46 9.77 -31.65
N PHE A 733 -5.66 10.27 -31.89
CA PHE A 733 -6.57 9.70 -32.88
C PHE A 733 -6.07 9.91 -34.32
N ARG A 734 -5.58 11.11 -34.65
CA ARG A 734 -4.97 11.42 -35.96
C ARG A 734 -3.76 10.54 -36.26
N PHE A 735 -2.97 10.19 -35.25
CA PHE A 735 -1.82 9.27 -35.39
C PHE A 735 -2.19 7.79 -35.35
N GLY A 736 -3.46 7.42 -35.19
CA GLY A 736 -3.87 6.03 -35.04
C GLY A 736 -3.41 5.38 -33.73
N LEU A 737 -2.97 6.18 -32.75
CA LEU A 737 -2.53 5.74 -31.43
C LEU A 737 -3.69 5.54 -30.46
N ILE A 738 -4.91 5.92 -30.82
CA ILE A 738 -6.14 5.45 -30.17
C ILE A 738 -7.15 5.04 -31.24
N THR A 739 -7.93 4.02 -30.94
CA THR A 739 -8.97 3.49 -31.83
C THR A 739 -10.19 4.42 -31.92
N PRO A 740 -11.03 4.30 -32.97
CA PRO A 740 -12.31 5.01 -33.03
C PRO A 740 -13.22 4.73 -31.83
N SER A 741 -13.16 3.54 -31.24
CA SER A 741 -13.86 3.22 -29.99
C SER A 741 -13.32 4.00 -28.80
N GLU A 742 -12.00 4.02 -28.60
CA GLU A 742 -11.37 4.75 -27.49
C GLU A 742 -11.60 6.26 -27.58
N LEU A 743 -11.63 6.82 -28.80
CA LEU A 743 -12.03 8.21 -29.03
C LEU A 743 -13.44 8.49 -28.50
N LEU A 744 -14.41 7.63 -28.86
CA LEU A 744 -15.79 7.78 -28.42
C LEU A 744 -15.92 7.56 -26.92
N ASP A 745 -15.22 6.58 -26.34
CA ASP A 745 -15.25 6.29 -24.91
C ASP A 745 -14.74 7.49 -24.10
N GLU A 746 -13.67 8.15 -24.54
CA GLU A 746 -13.18 9.37 -23.91
C GLU A 746 -14.21 10.51 -24.01
N VAL A 747 -14.76 10.78 -25.20
CA VAL A 747 -15.76 11.86 -25.39
C VAL A 747 -17.01 11.59 -24.56
N HIS A 748 -17.53 10.36 -24.60
CA HIS A 748 -18.70 9.95 -23.82
C HIS A 748 -18.39 9.96 -22.33
N GLY A 749 -17.17 9.63 -21.92
CA GLY A 749 -16.70 9.75 -20.54
C GLY A 749 -16.77 11.20 -20.05
N LEU A 750 -16.27 12.16 -20.83
CA LEU A 750 -16.32 13.59 -20.48
C LEU A 750 -17.76 14.13 -20.46
N ILE A 751 -18.59 13.76 -21.44
CA ILE A 751 -20.01 14.15 -21.46
C ILE A 751 -20.72 13.57 -20.25
N GLY A 752 -20.58 12.26 -20.00
CA GLY A 752 -21.17 11.57 -18.86
C GLY A 752 -20.77 12.24 -17.55
N MET A 753 -19.47 12.42 -17.33
CA MET A 753 -18.91 13.10 -16.16
C MET A 753 -19.52 14.48 -15.93
N ARG A 754 -19.74 15.26 -16.99
CA ARG A 754 -20.40 16.57 -16.87
C ARG A 754 -21.89 16.41 -16.57
N VAL A 755 -22.65 15.73 -17.43
CA VAL A 755 -24.12 15.73 -17.38
C VAL A 755 -24.70 15.00 -16.16
N THR A 756 -23.92 14.09 -15.57
CA THR A 756 -24.31 13.36 -14.35
C THR A 756 -23.82 14.03 -13.08
N SER A 757 -23.00 15.08 -13.17
CA SER A 757 -22.41 15.72 -11.99
C SER A 757 -23.38 16.71 -11.33
N PRO A 758 -23.43 16.77 -9.99
CA PRO A 758 -24.18 17.80 -9.27
C PRO A 758 -23.59 19.21 -9.48
N PHE A 759 -22.36 19.30 -9.99
CA PHE A 759 -21.64 20.57 -10.21
C PHE A 759 -21.82 21.15 -11.61
N GLN A 760 -22.50 20.44 -12.53
CA GLN A 760 -22.45 20.72 -13.96
C GLN A 760 -22.81 22.16 -14.36
N GLY A 761 -23.83 22.74 -13.71
CA GLY A 761 -24.39 24.05 -14.00
C GLY A 761 -23.79 25.20 -13.16
N GLN A 762 -22.76 24.94 -12.36
CA GLN A 762 -22.18 25.97 -11.50
C GLN A 762 -21.16 26.84 -12.26
N PRO A 763 -21.06 28.14 -11.94
CA PRO A 763 -20.08 29.04 -12.55
C PRO A 763 -18.64 28.54 -12.40
N ASN A 764 -17.79 28.79 -13.40
CA ASN A 764 -16.39 28.33 -13.42
C ASN A 764 -15.61 28.81 -12.20
N LYS A 765 -15.77 30.09 -11.84
CA LYS A 765 -15.11 30.70 -10.69
C LYS A 765 -15.49 30.04 -9.36
N ALA A 766 -16.77 29.68 -9.19
CA ALA A 766 -17.24 28.99 -7.99
C ALA A 766 -16.66 27.57 -7.88
N LEU A 767 -16.54 26.87 -9.01
CA LEU A 767 -15.90 25.56 -9.06
C LEU A 767 -14.39 25.64 -8.83
N ALA A 768 -13.70 26.63 -9.39
CA ALA A 768 -12.27 26.84 -9.19
C ALA A 768 -11.89 27.03 -7.71
N ALA A 769 -12.69 27.80 -6.96
CA ALA A 769 -12.49 27.99 -5.52
C ALA A 769 -12.62 26.68 -4.70
N ARG A 770 -13.24 25.65 -5.29
CA ARG A 770 -13.52 24.35 -4.68
C ARG A 770 -12.82 23.21 -5.42
N ALA A 771 -11.77 23.50 -6.19
CA ALA A 771 -11.11 22.51 -7.05
C ALA A 771 -10.49 21.34 -6.28
N SER A 772 -10.20 21.51 -4.98
CA SER A 772 -9.75 20.44 -4.07
C SER A 772 -10.87 19.49 -3.63
N GLU A 773 -12.14 19.84 -3.83
CA GLU A 773 -13.27 18.97 -3.50
C GLU A 773 -13.38 17.80 -4.50
N PRO A 774 -13.62 16.56 -4.03
CA PRO A 774 -13.78 15.40 -4.89
C PRO A 774 -14.86 15.60 -5.96
N GLY A 775 -14.49 15.41 -7.23
CA GLY A 775 -15.42 15.50 -8.36
C GLY A 775 -15.59 16.90 -8.97
N VAL A 776 -15.06 17.96 -8.36
CA VAL A 776 -15.10 19.31 -8.93
C VAL A 776 -14.08 19.49 -10.06
N LEU A 777 -12.80 19.17 -9.81
CA LEU A 777 -11.75 19.28 -10.82
C LEU A 777 -12.09 18.55 -12.14
N PRO A 778 -12.57 17.28 -12.12
CA PRO A 778 -12.93 16.59 -13.35
C PRO A 778 -14.02 17.30 -14.17
N VAL A 779 -14.94 18.04 -13.52
CA VAL A 779 -15.97 18.83 -14.20
C VAL A 779 -15.36 20.05 -14.90
N LEU A 780 -14.41 20.75 -14.28
CA LEU A 780 -13.67 21.85 -14.90
C LEU A 780 -12.94 21.38 -16.16
N VAL A 781 -12.23 20.25 -16.06
CA VAL A 781 -11.49 19.64 -17.18
C VAL A 781 -12.45 19.22 -18.29
N ALA A 782 -13.54 18.52 -17.96
CA ALA A 782 -14.52 18.06 -18.94
C ALA A 782 -15.21 19.23 -19.65
N ARG A 783 -15.54 20.29 -18.93
CA ARG A 783 -16.13 21.51 -19.50
C ARG A 783 -15.20 22.12 -20.55
N GLY A 784 -13.92 22.30 -20.22
CA GLY A 784 -12.93 22.82 -21.15
C GLY A 784 -12.71 21.93 -22.38
N ALA A 785 -12.56 20.62 -22.17
CA ALA A 785 -12.32 19.66 -23.26
C ALA A 785 -13.50 19.56 -24.24
N LEU A 786 -14.74 19.59 -23.75
CA LEU A 786 -15.94 19.57 -24.59
C LEU A 786 -16.10 20.88 -25.36
N TYR A 787 -15.83 22.01 -24.72
CA TYR A 787 -15.85 23.32 -25.37
C TYR A 787 -14.80 23.43 -26.48
N ALA A 788 -13.57 22.95 -26.25
CA ALA A 788 -12.53 22.85 -27.27
C ALA A 788 -12.96 21.94 -28.44
N THR A 789 -13.65 20.83 -28.13
CA THR A 789 -14.19 19.91 -29.15
C THR A 789 -15.24 20.57 -30.02
N ARG A 790 -16.11 21.40 -29.45
CA ARG A 790 -17.07 22.23 -30.20
C ARG A 790 -16.32 23.22 -31.11
N ALA A 791 -15.39 24.00 -30.53
CA ALA A 791 -14.66 25.02 -31.27
C ALA A 791 -13.90 24.43 -32.47
N ASP A 792 -13.15 23.33 -32.27
CA ASP A 792 -12.42 22.69 -33.37
C ASP A 792 -13.36 22.20 -34.49
N ALA A 793 -14.50 21.61 -34.12
CA ALA A 793 -15.49 21.14 -35.09
C ALA A 793 -16.08 22.29 -35.92
N GLU A 794 -16.38 23.43 -35.30
CA GLU A 794 -16.93 24.60 -35.98
C GLU A 794 -15.90 25.29 -36.87
N ILE A 795 -14.65 25.43 -36.41
CA ILE A 795 -13.54 25.99 -37.20
C ILE A 795 -13.36 25.16 -38.47
N ARG A 796 -13.26 23.83 -38.32
CA ARG A 796 -13.12 22.92 -39.47
C ARG A 796 -14.33 22.96 -40.39
N ALA A 797 -15.55 23.04 -39.86
CA ALA A 797 -16.75 23.13 -40.68
C ALA A 797 -16.79 24.44 -41.49
N LYS A 798 -16.44 25.57 -40.87
CA LYS A 798 -16.42 26.88 -41.52
C LYS A 798 -15.35 26.98 -42.61
N SER A 799 -14.18 26.40 -42.36
CA SER A 799 -13.04 26.45 -43.27
C SER A 799 -13.02 25.32 -44.31
N ASN A 800 -14.01 24.43 -44.32
CA ASN A 800 -14.00 23.18 -45.07
C ASN A 800 -12.73 22.35 -44.81
N GLY A 801 -12.30 22.29 -43.55
CA GLY A 801 -11.14 21.54 -43.07
C GLY A 801 -9.78 22.19 -43.33
N LYS A 802 -9.74 23.42 -43.87
CA LYS A 802 -8.48 24.15 -44.17
C LYS A 802 -7.79 24.67 -42.92
N THR A 803 -8.56 25.03 -41.89
CA THR A 803 -8.07 25.46 -40.58
C THR A 803 -8.71 24.62 -39.49
N SER A 804 -8.06 24.60 -38.33
CA SER A 804 -8.48 23.87 -37.14
C SER A 804 -8.08 24.61 -35.86
N LEU A 805 -8.45 24.05 -34.70
CA LEU A 805 -8.02 24.58 -33.42
C LEU A 805 -6.49 24.61 -33.27
N ASP A 806 -5.76 23.73 -33.97
CA ASP A 806 -4.30 23.75 -34.03
C ASP A 806 -3.76 25.10 -34.52
N ASP A 807 -4.41 25.72 -35.52
CA ASP A 807 -3.99 27.00 -36.09
C ASP A 807 -4.23 28.16 -35.11
N VAL A 808 -5.34 28.11 -34.38
CA VAL A 808 -5.66 29.05 -33.29
C VAL A 808 -4.64 28.93 -32.17
N LEU A 809 -4.36 27.70 -31.70
CA LEU A 809 -3.38 27.45 -30.66
C LEU A 809 -1.97 27.88 -31.07
N ARG A 810 -1.58 27.64 -32.33
CA ARG A 810 -0.31 28.12 -32.88
C ARG A 810 -0.22 29.65 -32.88
N ALA A 811 -1.29 30.34 -33.30
CA ALA A 811 -1.32 31.80 -33.31
C ALA A 811 -1.25 32.39 -31.89
N LEU A 812 -1.98 31.80 -30.95
CA LEU A 812 -1.96 32.21 -29.53
C LEU A 812 -0.61 31.91 -28.88
N TYR A 813 0.01 30.78 -29.19
CA TYR A 813 1.35 30.45 -28.72
C TYR A 813 2.38 31.48 -29.20
N ALA A 814 2.34 31.84 -30.49
CA ALA A 814 3.21 32.88 -31.04
C ALA A 814 2.99 34.24 -30.36
N LYS A 815 1.73 34.59 -30.08
CA LYS A 815 1.36 35.81 -29.35
C LYS A 815 1.88 35.81 -27.90
N ALA A 816 1.66 34.73 -27.16
CA ALA A 816 2.15 34.59 -25.78
C ALA A 816 3.68 34.68 -25.70
N ARG A 817 4.42 34.09 -26.67
CA ARG A 817 5.88 34.22 -26.75
C ARG A 817 6.32 35.67 -27.01
N ALA A 818 5.60 36.41 -27.84
CA ALA A 818 5.91 37.81 -28.11
C ALA A 818 5.64 38.71 -26.89
N GLU A 819 4.56 38.46 -26.16
CA GLU A 819 4.14 39.25 -24.99
C GLU A 819 4.87 38.82 -23.68
N ARG A 820 5.52 37.65 -23.68
CA ARG A 820 6.25 37.08 -22.53
C ARG A 820 5.40 36.95 -21.26
N GLY A 821 4.14 36.55 -21.41
CA GLY A 821 3.22 36.42 -20.28
C GLY A 821 1.92 35.67 -20.63
N PRO A 822 1.05 35.44 -19.62
CA PRO A 822 -0.27 34.88 -19.82
C PRO A 822 -1.13 35.80 -20.67
N LEU A 823 -1.98 35.23 -21.52
CA LEU A 823 -2.94 35.98 -22.33
C LEU A 823 -4.29 36.09 -21.60
N PRO A 824 -5.03 37.19 -21.78
CA PRO A 824 -6.39 37.29 -21.26
C PRO A 824 -7.33 36.33 -22.00
N VAL A 825 -8.45 35.98 -21.38
CA VAL A 825 -9.52 35.17 -21.99
C VAL A 825 -10.02 35.79 -23.30
N SER A 826 -10.01 37.12 -23.44
CA SER A 826 -10.39 37.81 -24.68
C SER A 826 -9.51 37.42 -25.86
N ALA A 827 -8.22 37.12 -25.65
CA ALA A 827 -7.34 36.69 -26.73
C ALA A 827 -7.82 35.36 -27.34
N TRP A 828 -8.33 34.45 -26.51
CA TRP A 828 -8.90 33.18 -26.96
C TRP A 828 -10.21 33.39 -27.72
N THR A 829 -11.14 34.16 -27.16
CA THR A 829 -12.46 34.36 -27.78
C THR A 829 -12.38 35.18 -29.07
N GLU A 830 -11.48 36.15 -29.17
CA GLU A 830 -11.18 36.88 -30.41
C GLU A 830 -10.57 35.96 -31.47
N ALA A 831 -9.64 35.09 -31.09
CA ALA A 831 -8.98 34.18 -32.03
C ALA A 831 -9.96 33.16 -32.61
N ILE A 832 -10.88 32.62 -31.81
CA ILE A 832 -11.96 31.75 -32.33
C ILE A 832 -12.96 32.56 -33.16
N SER A 833 -13.41 33.73 -32.69
CA SER A 833 -14.32 34.61 -33.45
C SER A 833 -13.81 34.91 -34.85
N LYS A 834 -12.49 35.05 -35.02
CA LYS A 834 -11.85 35.26 -36.33
C LYS A 834 -12.03 34.08 -37.29
N GLU A 835 -12.04 32.85 -36.78
CA GLU A 835 -12.17 31.64 -37.60
C GLU A 835 -13.63 31.31 -37.94
N ILE A 836 -14.54 31.38 -36.96
CA ILE A 836 -15.94 30.94 -37.15
C ILE A 836 -16.93 32.08 -37.45
N GLY A 837 -16.59 33.32 -37.04
CA GLY A 837 -17.48 34.47 -37.04
C GLY A 837 -18.52 34.43 -35.90
N GLY A 838 -19.02 35.59 -35.48
CA GLY A 838 -20.03 35.71 -34.40
C GLY A 838 -19.45 36.20 -33.07
N ASP A 839 -20.26 36.15 -32.02
CA ASP A 839 -19.90 36.57 -30.66
C ASP A 839 -19.42 35.37 -29.82
N GLU A 840 -18.16 34.97 -30.01
CA GLU A 840 -17.58 33.91 -29.19
C GLU A 840 -17.38 34.33 -27.73
N ALA A 841 -17.27 35.62 -27.44
CA ALA A 841 -17.13 36.11 -26.07
C ALA A 841 -18.40 35.81 -25.27
N GLY A 842 -19.58 36.12 -25.82
CA GLY A 842 -20.87 35.75 -25.24
C GLY A 842 -21.06 34.24 -25.13
N ALA A 843 -20.64 33.48 -26.15
CA ALA A 843 -20.71 32.02 -26.13
C ALA A 843 -19.82 31.40 -25.03
N PHE A 844 -18.59 31.90 -24.87
CA PHE A 844 -17.66 31.52 -23.82
C PHE A 844 -18.22 31.84 -22.43
N ALA A 845 -18.75 33.05 -22.23
CA ALA A 845 -19.37 33.44 -20.98
C ALA A 845 -20.54 32.53 -20.61
N ALA A 846 -21.39 32.17 -21.58
CA ALA A 846 -22.51 31.25 -21.36
C ALA A 846 -22.04 29.83 -20.98
N MET A 847 -21.08 29.26 -21.72
CA MET A 847 -20.68 27.85 -21.58
C MET A 847 -19.65 27.60 -20.49
N ILE A 848 -18.62 28.45 -20.41
CA ILE A 848 -17.52 28.29 -19.46
C ILE A 848 -17.84 29.04 -18.18
N GLU A 849 -17.94 30.37 -18.23
CA GLU A 849 -18.02 31.21 -17.04
C GLU A 849 -19.27 30.92 -16.20
N ASN A 850 -20.43 30.77 -16.87
CA ASN A 850 -21.72 30.54 -16.23
C ASN A 850 -22.14 29.05 -16.15
N GLY A 851 -21.34 28.13 -16.69
CA GLY A 851 -21.59 26.69 -16.60
C GLY A 851 -22.76 26.18 -17.46
N GLY A 852 -23.08 26.85 -18.56
CA GLY A 852 -24.16 26.48 -19.47
C GLY A 852 -23.94 25.18 -20.26
N GLU A 853 -24.89 24.85 -21.13
CA GLU A 853 -24.80 23.67 -21.99
C GLU A 853 -23.77 23.86 -23.11
N ILE A 854 -22.94 22.83 -23.34
CA ILE A 854 -22.00 22.79 -24.47
C ILE A 854 -22.55 21.82 -25.50
N ARG A 855 -22.99 22.35 -26.65
CA ARG A 855 -23.51 21.59 -27.79
C ARG A 855 -22.41 21.36 -28.81
N ILE A 856 -22.00 20.11 -29.01
CA ILE A 856 -21.01 19.73 -30.03
C ILE A 856 -21.74 19.48 -31.37
N PRO A 857 -21.24 19.96 -32.52
CA PRO A 857 -21.84 19.66 -33.82
C PRO A 857 -21.93 18.16 -34.13
N ASP A 858 -23.04 17.72 -34.73
CA ASP A 858 -23.29 16.28 -35.00
C ASP A 858 -22.20 15.64 -35.89
N ALA A 859 -21.57 16.43 -36.75
CA ALA A 859 -20.50 16.02 -37.66
C ALA A 859 -19.07 16.18 -37.10
N ALA A 860 -18.91 16.54 -35.82
CA ALA A 860 -17.61 16.92 -35.23
C ALA A 860 -16.48 15.91 -35.46
N PHE A 861 -16.77 14.62 -35.32
CA PHE A 861 -15.78 13.55 -35.40
C PHE A 861 -15.53 13.02 -36.82
N GLY A 862 -16.17 13.60 -37.84
CA GLY A 862 -15.97 13.23 -39.24
C GLY A 862 -16.84 12.06 -39.72
N PRO A 863 -16.59 11.56 -40.94
CA PRO A 863 -17.53 10.70 -41.65
C PRO A 863 -17.69 9.31 -41.02
N CYS A 864 -16.71 8.85 -40.24
CA CYS A 864 -16.72 7.56 -39.54
C CYS A 864 -17.74 7.44 -38.41
N PHE A 865 -18.32 8.57 -38.00
CA PHE A 865 -19.23 8.65 -36.88
C PHE A 865 -20.55 9.27 -37.34
N ARG A 866 -21.62 8.94 -36.63
CA ARG A 866 -22.93 9.58 -36.76
C ARG A 866 -23.41 9.97 -35.38
N ALA A 867 -24.04 11.13 -35.27
CA ALA A 867 -24.73 11.49 -34.05
C ALA A 867 -25.76 10.41 -33.68
N ALA A 868 -25.81 10.08 -32.40
CA ALA A 868 -26.69 9.09 -31.84
C ALA A 868 -27.15 9.56 -30.46
N ALA A 869 -28.43 9.44 -30.17
CA ALA A 869 -28.91 9.67 -28.81
C ALA A 869 -28.21 8.68 -27.86
N ARG A 870 -27.59 9.20 -26.80
CA ARG A 870 -27.00 8.40 -25.74
C ARG A 870 -27.59 8.83 -24.43
N ARG A 871 -27.68 7.88 -23.50
CA ARG A 871 -28.00 8.19 -22.12
C ARG A 871 -26.81 7.89 -21.25
N TYR A 872 -26.60 8.73 -20.25
CA TYR A 872 -25.51 8.66 -19.30
C TYR A 872 -26.10 8.38 -17.93
N GLU A 873 -25.45 7.53 -17.16
CA GLU A 873 -25.91 7.15 -15.84
C GLU A 873 -24.84 7.61 -14.85
N ALA A 874 -25.25 8.43 -13.89
CA ALA A 874 -24.38 8.80 -12.79
C ALA A 874 -23.90 7.52 -12.10
N PHE A 875 -22.64 7.50 -11.67
CA PHE A 875 -22.24 6.48 -10.72
C PHE A 875 -23.05 6.67 -9.44
N ASP A 876 -23.80 5.63 -9.09
CA ASP A 876 -24.74 5.68 -7.99
C ASP A 876 -24.85 4.28 -7.40
N LEU A 877 -24.25 4.08 -6.23
CA LEU A 877 -24.35 2.82 -5.53
C LEU A 877 -25.80 2.56 -5.08
N GLY A 878 -26.66 3.58 -4.96
CA GLY A 878 -28.06 3.45 -4.59
C GLY A 878 -28.31 3.28 -3.09
N PHE A 879 -27.26 3.38 -2.27
CA PHE A 879 -27.34 3.30 -0.83
C PHE A 879 -26.31 4.23 -0.18
N GLU A 880 -26.63 4.73 1.00
CA GLU A 880 -25.70 5.47 1.84
C GLU A 880 -25.16 4.51 2.91
N GLU A 881 -23.82 4.45 3.02
CA GLU A 881 -23.15 3.79 4.14
C GLU A 881 -23.37 4.64 5.39
N ALA A 882 -23.64 4.00 6.54
CA ALA A 882 -23.82 4.74 7.77
C ALA A 882 -22.59 5.60 8.04
N ARG A 883 -22.82 6.91 8.22
CA ARG A 883 -21.75 7.86 8.52
C ARG A 883 -21.23 7.73 9.95
N GLU A 884 -21.94 6.97 10.78
CA GLU A 884 -21.58 6.77 12.17
C GLU A 884 -20.43 5.77 12.35
N PRO A 885 -19.49 6.06 13.26
CA PRO A 885 -18.27 5.29 13.48
C PRO A 885 -18.37 3.80 13.85
N LYS A 886 -19.56 3.26 14.11
CA LYS A 886 -19.78 1.87 14.56
C LYS A 886 -20.38 0.98 13.47
N ASP A 887 -21.00 1.57 12.46
CA ASP A 887 -21.87 0.88 11.51
C ASP A 887 -21.47 1.17 10.05
N THR A 888 -20.20 1.53 9.79
CA THR A 888 -19.68 1.84 8.43
C THR A 888 -19.87 0.69 7.42
N ARG A 889 -20.17 -0.51 7.91
CA ARG A 889 -20.56 -1.66 7.09
C ARG A 889 -22.06 -1.80 6.90
N LYS A 890 -22.90 -1.19 7.73
CA LYS A 890 -24.34 -1.29 7.64
C LYS A 890 -24.89 -0.26 6.67
N ILE A 891 -25.78 -0.73 5.81
CA ILE A 891 -26.48 0.15 4.88
C ILE A 891 -27.52 0.95 5.67
N GLU A 892 -27.27 2.24 5.86
CA GLU A 892 -28.13 3.15 6.63
C GLU A 892 -29.46 3.37 5.90
N SER A 893 -29.36 3.70 4.63
CA SER A 893 -30.51 3.86 3.77
C SER A 893 -30.24 3.26 2.40
N VAL A 894 -31.23 2.55 1.88
CA VAL A 894 -31.28 2.18 0.47
C VAL A 894 -32.31 3.10 -0.17
N ARG A 895 -31.90 3.83 -1.20
CA ARG A 895 -32.80 4.74 -1.89
C ARG A 895 -33.86 3.92 -2.64
N ALA A 896 -35.12 4.07 -2.24
CA ALA A 896 -36.25 3.35 -2.83
C ALA A 896 -36.29 3.50 -4.37
N GLY A 897 -36.41 2.38 -5.09
CA GLY A 897 -36.36 2.32 -6.55
C GLY A 897 -34.97 2.56 -7.17
N GLY A 898 -33.94 2.79 -6.37
CA GLY A 898 -32.54 2.92 -6.78
C GLY A 898 -31.89 1.59 -7.18
N PRO A 899 -30.65 1.62 -7.72
CA PRO A 899 -29.99 0.41 -8.23
C PRO A 899 -29.78 -0.65 -7.15
N ALA A 900 -29.41 -0.25 -5.93
CA ALA A 900 -29.29 -1.15 -4.77
C ALA A 900 -30.62 -1.78 -4.34
N ASP A 901 -31.70 -0.99 -4.29
CA ASP A 901 -33.04 -1.48 -3.90
C ASP A 901 -33.54 -2.56 -4.87
N LYS A 902 -33.38 -2.31 -6.18
CA LYS A 902 -33.74 -3.24 -7.25
C LYS A 902 -32.90 -4.51 -7.21
N ALA A 903 -31.64 -4.41 -6.82
CA ALA A 903 -30.74 -5.54 -6.66
C ALA A 903 -31.05 -6.38 -5.41
N GLY A 904 -31.90 -5.87 -4.52
CA GLY A 904 -32.32 -6.57 -3.31
C GLY A 904 -31.50 -6.23 -2.08
N LEU A 905 -30.65 -5.19 -2.12
CA LEU A 905 -30.07 -4.59 -0.92
C LEU A 905 -31.18 -3.90 -0.13
N ARG A 906 -31.07 -3.94 1.20
CA ARG A 906 -32.06 -3.38 2.11
C ARG A 906 -31.35 -2.55 3.19
N ALA A 907 -32.03 -1.52 3.67
CA ALA A 907 -31.57 -0.81 4.86
C ALA A 907 -31.42 -1.82 6.01
N GLY A 908 -30.30 -1.76 6.72
CA GLY A 908 -29.95 -2.72 7.77
C GLY A 908 -29.08 -3.90 7.33
N ASP A 909 -28.82 -4.10 6.04
CA ASP A 909 -27.83 -5.07 5.56
C ASP A 909 -26.42 -4.73 6.05
N VAL A 910 -25.63 -5.73 6.47
CA VAL A 910 -24.24 -5.53 6.90
C VAL A 910 -23.27 -5.98 5.80
N ILE A 911 -22.56 -5.05 5.19
CA ILE A 911 -21.56 -5.25 4.13
C ILE A 911 -20.33 -5.99 4.69
N VAL A 912 -20.11 -7.19 4.18
CA VAL A 912 -18.92 -8.03 4.44
C VAL A 912 -17.79 -7.67 3.48
N GLU A 913 -18.12 -7.41 2.21
CA GLU A 913 -17.16 -7.08 1.16
C GLU A 913 -17.84 -6.21 0.10
N ALA A 914 -17.15 -5.19 -0.41
CA ALA A 914 -17.63 -4.36 -1.52
C ALA A 914 -16.54 -4.19 -2.58
N LYS A 915 -16.86 -4.57 -3.82
CA LYS A 915 -16.00 -4.43 -5.00
C LYS A 915 -16.72 -3.57 -6.03
N PHE A 916 -16.23 -2.36 -6.24
CA PHE A 916 -16.73 -1.44 -7.26
C PHE A 916 -15.65 -0.42 -7.63
N THR A 917 -15.77 0.19 -8.80
CA THR A 917 -14.89 1.28 -9.25
C THR A 917 -15.66 2.59 -9.16
N ARG A 918 -15.23 3.52 -8.28
CA ARG A 918 -15.90 4.82 -8.12
C ARG A 918 -15.95 5.56 -9.47
N GLY A 919 -17.10 6.16 -9.76
CA GLY A 919 -17.31 6.89 -11.02
C GLY A 919 -17.62 6.04 -12.25
N ARG A 920 -17.61 4.70 -12.13
CA ARG A 920 -17.92 3.76 -13.23
C ARG A 920 -19.28 3.09 -13.03
N SER A 921 -20.33 3.64 -13.64
CA SER A 921 -21.69 3.07 -13.61
C SER A 921 -21.88 1.87 -14.55
N ASP A 922 -20.92 1.67 -15.45
CA ASP A 922 -20.87 0.58 -16.44
C ASP A 922 -20.23 -0.70 -15.90
N VAL A 923 -19.40 -0.60 -14.85
CA VAL A 923 -18.78 -1.75 -14.18
C VAL A 923 -19.70 -2.25 -13.06
N PRO A 924 -20.09 -3.53 -13.03
CA PRO A 924 -20.91 -4.07 -11.96
C PRO A 924 -20.24 -3.89 -10.59
N ALA A 925 -21.00 -3.39 -9.62
CA ALA A 925 -20.67 -3.44 -8.22
C ALA A 925 -21.04 -4.82 -7.67
N SER A 926 -20.15 -5.43 -6.90
CA SER A 926 -20.43 -6.66 -6.16
C SER A 926 -20.35 -6.36 -4.67
N ILE A 927 -21.49 -6.45 -3.99
CA ILE A 927 -21.62 -6.17 -2.56
C ILE A 927 -22.05 -7.47 -1.87
N THR A 928 -21.18 -8.01 -1.03
CA THR A 928 -21.49 -9.15 -0.17
C THR A 928 -22.03 -8.60 1.14
N VAL A 929 -23.28 -8.95 1.47
CA VAL A 929 -23.96 -8.54 2.70
C VAL A 929 -24.33 -9.74 3.57
N GLU A 930 -24.43 -9.52 4.87
CA GLU A 930 -24.98 -10.47 5.84
C GLU A 930 -26.37 -10.00 6.28
N ARG A 931 -27.37 -10.88 6.14
CA ARG A 931 -28.77 -10.60 6.52
C ARG A 931 -29.33 -11.83 7.25
N GLY A 932 -29.64 -11.68 8.54
CA GLY A 932 -30.20 -12.76 9.34
C GLY A 932 -29.25 -13.95 9.55
N GLY A 933 -27.93 -13.72 9.57
CA GLY A 933 -26.91 -14.76 9.74
C GLY A 933 -26.48 -15.49 8.46
N GLU A 934 -27.08 -15.15 7.31
CA GLU A 934 -26.67 -15.68 6.01
C GLU A 934 -25.92 -14.63 5.18
N LYS A 935 -24.83 -15.03 4.53
CA LYS A 935 -24.07 -14.20 3.59
C LYS A 935 -24.63 -14.32 2.19
N LYS A 936 -24.87 -13.17 1.56
CA LYS A 936 -25.38 -13.07 0.20
C LYS A 936 -24.57 -12.07 -0.61
N THR A 937 -24.02 -12.50 -1.74
CA THR A 937 -23.39 -11.61 -2.71
C THR A 937 -24.43 -11.09 -3.70
N ILE A 938 -24.56 -9.78 -3.77
CA ILE A 938 -25.47 -9.06 -4.65
C ILE A 938 -24.61 -8.28 -5.65
N THR A 939 -24.67 -8.70 -6.91
CA THR A 939 -23.98 -8.03 -8.01
C THR A 939 -24.98 -7.25 -8.83
N TYR A 940 -24.75 -5.95 -9.01
CA TYR A 940 -25.64 -5.06 -9.74
C TYR A 940 -24.88 -3.91 -10.39
N ARG A 941 -25.51 -3.19 -11.32
CA ARG A 941 -24.90 -2.00 -11.92
C ARG A 941 -25.15 -0.77 -11.04
N PRO A 942 -24.09 -0.05 -10.58
CA PRO A 942 -24.22 1.13 -9.75
C PRO A 942 -24.55 2.36 -10.61
N ALA A 943 -25.73 2.31 -11.24
CA ALA A 943 -26.19 3.28 -12.22
C ALA A 943 -27.39 4.07 -11.67
N GLY A 944 -27.21 5.38 -11.57
CA GLY A 944 -28.22 6.34 -11.13
C GLY A 944 -29.22 6.66 -12.23
N PRO A 945 -30.08 7.67 -12.02
CA PRO A 945 -31.01 8.13 -13.04
C PRO A 945 -30.28 8.42 -14.35
N SER A 946 -30.79 7.81 -15.41
CA SER A 946 -30.25 7.96 -16.75
C SER A 946 -30.60 9.35 -17.28
N VAL A 947 -29.61 10.15 -17.64
CA VAL A 947 -29.76 11.50 -18.21
C VAL A 947 -29.50 11.44 -19.71
N PRO A 948 -30.34 12.04 -20.57
CA PRO A 948 -30.02 12.15 -21.99
C PRO A 948 -28.79 13.04 -22.19
N GLY A 949 -27.98 12.71 -23.18
CA GLY A 949 -26.88 13.55 -23.61
C GLY A 949 -26.50 13.29 -25.07
N GLN A 950 -25.64 14.14 -25.62
CA GLN A 950 -25.11 13.90 -26.95
C GLN A 950 -24.26 12.64 -26.98
N GLY A 951 -24.31 11.92 -28.09
CA GLY A 951 -23.52 10.73 -28.33
C GLY A 951 -23.26 10.55 -29.81
N TRP A 952 -22.34 9.64 -30.11
CA TRP A 952 -22.01 9.26 -31.47
C TRP A 952 -21.85 7.76 -31.54
N ALA A 953 -22.19 7.19 -32.68
CA ALA A 953 -22.00 5.78 -32.98
C ALA A 953 -21.01 5.63 -34.14
N ARG A 954 -20.16 4.62 -34.04
CA ARG A 954 -19.25 4.20 -35.11
C ARG A 954 -20.05 3.62 -36.28
N LYS A 955 -19.79 4.10 -37.50
CA LYS A 955 -20.32 3.52 -38.74
C LYS A 955 -19.50 2.29 -39.13
N LYS A 956 -20.06 1.09 -38.92
CA LYS A 956 -19.35 -0.19 -39.09
C LYS A 956 -18.89 -0.45 -40.53
N GLU A 957 -19.47 0.26 -41.50
CA GLU A 957 -19.21 0.08 -42.92
C GLU A 957 -17.89 0.72 -43.37
N ILE A 958 -17.36 1.65 -42.58
CA ILE A 958 -16.08 2.30 -42.85
C ILE A 958 -15.01 1.58 -42.01
N PRO A 959 -13.88 1.10 -42.55
CA PRO A 959 -12.80 0.51 -41.75
C PRO A 959 -12.16 1.51 -40.78
N ASP A 960 -11.63 1.05 -39.65
CA ASP A 960 -11.00 1.92 -38.64
C ASP A 960 -9.78 2.67 -39.20
N GLU A 961 -9.02 2.02 -40.09
CA GLU A 961 -7.88 2.61 -40.81
C GLU A 961 -8.29 3.80 -41.68
N SER A 962 -9.56 3.90 -42.09
CA SER A 962 -10.11 4.99 -42.88
C SER A 962 -10.66 6.14 -42.02
N CYS A 963 -10.51 6.07 -40.69
CA CYS A 963 -11.08 7.04 -39.75
C CYS A 963 -10.08 7.99 -39.13
N ALA A 964 -8.81 7.61 -39.07
CA ALA A 964 -7.74 8.54 -38.77
C ALA A 964 -7.68 9.58 -39.91
N ARG A 965 -7.71 10.87 -39.53
CA ARG A 965 -7.75 12.00 -40.46
C ARG A 965 -6.37 12.41 -40.94
#